data_AF-A0A1Q9DZ67-F1
#
_entry.id   AF-A0A1Q9DZ67-F1
#
_cell.length_a   1.000
_cell.length_b   1.000
_cell.length_c   1.000
_cell.angle_alpha   90.00
_cell.angle_beta   90.00
_cell.angle_gamma   90.00
#
_symmetry.space_group_name_H-M   'P 1'
#
loop_
_entity.id
_entity.type
_entity.pdbx_description
1 polymer ?
#
loop_
_entity_poly.entity_id
_entity_poly.type
_entity_poly.pdbx_seq_one_letter_code
_entity_poly.pdbx_strand_id
1 'polypeptide(L)'
;MSETCCAAFLRRFEPPRPRIRTAADGPLSADEALRLLQEGNERFATRRSRRQHTSAAMRQTLFDQGQLPHSAIVGCADSRAPLETIFDAMPGDIFALRNAGNTCTHAEGSIVGSLEFCSGMLGTRLIFVLGHTKCGAIYGATQAYFNSLKEGSPGVSSALEGLIQDLASVAEKAADEMGPDAEAEEVASHAVKVNVFHTINFLLKHSHIIRERVRNEQLEIQGGVYNLSTGRVEFLGRSPDQSDVLTSTVNIPPSVVGMNGTPTRSPHGVRTAADGPVSSKEALRLLQDGNERFAIGAPLARNATASMREALINKGQSPHTAVLGSADSRVPLETIFDAMPGDLFVLRTMGNTCTHAEGSMVGSLEFCASKLGTKLILVLGHTQCGALTGAVHTHLSQKETPRTGNPPRSALAGLLQELSGVAQQVEETLGPQADVQIFVDHAIKVNVFHSIDFLLRFSRPLRDRVIAGELEIHGGIYQLETGRVQFMGPSPKQAELLASDVTLPPSMLSLPIRTALDGPTKADQALRLLREGNQRFAVGAPISGKLSSQMRKALVREGQAPHSAILGPADSLAPLETIFDAMPGDIFVLRNAGNTCTHAEGSVMASLEFAIGAISTQLILVLGHTSCSAISGATKVFLQSSCRSAVKTKVNKALDKLLDGLSVVISKAAEQLGPDATEEDIASHAVQLNVFHTIEFLHRKSELVRQKLKDGELEIQGAIYDLESGRVEFLGRHPSHADLMAEIAGMDRELGA
;
A
#
# COMPACT_ATOMS: atom_id res chain seq x y z
N MET A 1 41.93 14.77 -29.63
CA MET A 1 41.07 14.96 -28.42
C MET A 1 40.76 13.58 -27.88
N SER A 2 40.79 13.38 -26.56
CA SER A 2 40.79 12.03 -25.96
C SER A 2 39.41 11.37 -25.85
N GLU A 3 39.40 10.03 -25.90
CA GLU A 3 38.20 9.18 -25.80
C GLU A 3 37.38 9.42 -24.53
N THR A 4 38.04 9.86 -23.46
CA THR A 4 37.42 10.27 -22.18
C THR A 4 36.31 11.32 -22.35
N CYS A 5 36.37 12.16 -23.39
CA CYS A 5 35.33 13.16 -23.68
C CYS A 5 34.04 12.52 -24.21
N CYS A 6 34.14 11.45 -25.01
CA CYS A 6 32.98 10.79 -25.62
C CYS A 6 32.19 9.98 -24.57
N ALA A 7 32.89 9.23 -23.71
CA ALA A 7 32.26 8.50 -22.60
C ALA A 7 31.54 9.43 -21.61
N ALA A 8 32.09 10.62 -21.36
CA ALA A 8 31.45 11.64 -20.51
C ALA A 8 30.20 12.26 -21.15
N PHE A 9 30.14 12.34 -22.49
CA PHE A 9 28.98 12.87 -23.21
C PHE A 9 27.81 11.87 -23.21
N LEU A 10 28.07 10.58 -23.45
CA LEU A 10 27.03 9.53 -23.48
C LEU A 10 26.33 9.35 -22.12
N ARG A 11 27.06 9.47 -21.00
CA ARG A 11 26.48 9.42 -19.64
C ARG A 11 25.47 10.53 -19.33
N ARG A 12 25.35 11.58 -20.16
CA ARG A 12 24.33 12.64 -19.99
C ARG A 12 22.96 12.30 -20.59
N PHE A 13 22.84 11.19 -21.32
CA PHE A 13 21.60 10.80 -22.01
C PHE A 13 21.04 9.44 -21.57
N GLU A 14 21.65 8.79 -20.57
CA GLU A 14 20.94 7.74 -19.82
C GLU A 14 19.80 8.39 -19.02
N PRO A 15 18.57 7.85 -19.05
CA PRO A 15 17.54 8.27 -18.11
C PRO A 15 18.02 7.94 -16.69
N PRO A 16 17.85 8.84 -15.70
CA PRO A 16 18.33 8.59 -14.35
C PRO A 16 17.68 7.32 -13.81
N ARG A 17 18.52 6.37 -13.36
CA ARG A 17 18.05 5.17 -12.66
C ARG A 17 17.12 5.61 -11.51
N PRO A 18 16.00 4.92 -11.26
CA PRO A 18 15.16 5.20 -10.09
C PRO A 18 16.00 4.96 -8.84
N ARG A 19 16.52 6.04 -8.24
CA ARG A 19 17.47 6.00 -7.13
C ARG A 19 16.74 5.61 -5.85
N ILE A 20 16.66 4.32 -5.62
CA ILE A 20 16.50 3.75 -4.28
C ILE A 20 17.77 4.01 -3.46
N ARG A 21 17.65 3.88 -2.14
CA ARG A 21 18.71 4.21 -1.18
C ARG A 21 19.42 2.96 -0.67
N THR A 22 20.75 2.93 -0.72
CA THR A 22 21.58 1.77 -0.30
C THR A 22 22.64 2.17 0.72
N ALA A 23 23.39 1.21 1.28
CA ALA A 23 24.53 1.51 2.16
C ALA A 23 25.72 2.17 1.44
N ALA A 24 25.65 2.36 0.11
CA ALA A 24 26.57 3.20 -0.65
C ALA A 24 26.21 4.71 -0.57
N ASP A 25 25.01 5.07 -0.10
CA ASP A 25 24.64 6.46 0.19
C ASP A 25 25.16 6.92 1.58
N GLY A 26 25.31 8.23 1.77
CA GLY A 26 25.57 8.80 3.10
C GLY A 26 24.32 8.86 3.99
N PRO A 27 24.46 8.79 5.34
CA PRO A 27 23.33 8.95 6.27
C PRO A 27 22.73 10.37 6.21
N LEU A 28 21.41 10.46 6.04
CA LEU A 28 20.67 11.73 6.01
C LEU A 28 20.54 12.36 7.42
N SER A 29 20.23 13.65 7.47
CA SER A 29 19.79 14.32 8.69
C SER A 29 18.36 13.93 9.09
N ALA A 30 17.99 14.18 10.35
CA ALA A 30 16.62 13.97 10.83
C ALA A 30 15.60 14.84 10.07
N ASP A 31 15.92 16.12 9.83
CA ASP A 31 15.06 17.05 9.08
C ASP A 31 14.81 16.60 7.63
N GLU A 32 15.83 16.07 6.95
CA GLU A 32 15.67 15.54 5.60
C GLU A 32 14.81 14.27 5.58
N ALA A 33 15.04 13.35 6.53
CA ALA A 33 14.23 12.15 6.68
C ALA A 33 12.76 12.48 7.00
N LEU A 34 12.52 13.47 7.87
CA LEU A 34 11.19 13.94 8.23
C LEU A 34 10.50 14.61 7.03
N ARG A 35 11.21 15.47 6.30
CA ARG A 35 10.70 16.11 5.07
C ARG A 35 10.31 15.07 4.02
N LEU A 36 11.09 14.00 3.86
CA LEU A 36 10.75 12.90 2.96
C LEU A 36 9.44 12.20 3.38
N LEU A 37 9.22 11.96 4.69
CA LEU A 37 7.96 11.41 5.20
C LEU A 37 6.78 12.38 4.99
N GLN A 38 6.97 13.69 5.22
CA GLN A 38 5.95 14.71 5.03
C GLN A 38 5.53 14.85 3.56
N GLU A 39 6.51 15.03 2.65
CA GLU A 39 6.26 15.04 1.21
C GLU A 39 5.64 13.72 0.72
N GLY A 40 6.10 12.60 1.28
CA GLY A 40 5.61 11.26 0.98
C GLY A 40 4.15 11.06 1.33
N ASN A 41 3.75 11.45 2.54
CA ASN A 41 2.35 11.37 2.95
C ASN A 41 1.47 12.39 2.20
N GLU A 42 1.96 13.59 1.89
CA GLU A 42 1.21 14.53 1.04
C GLU A 42 0.93 13.94 -0.35
N ARG A 43 1.93 13.28 -0.96
CA ARG A 43 1.76 12.55 -2.24
C ARG A 43 0.75 11.41 -2.11
N PHE A 44 0.83 10.59 -1.07
CA PHE A 44 -0.14 9.52 -0.83
C PHE A 44 -1.57 10.06 -0.61
N ALA A 45 -1.75 11.02 0.30
CA ALA A 45 -3.05 11.60 0.64
C ALA A 45 -3.72 12.29 -0.56
N THR A 46 -2.96 12.99 -1.39
CA THR A 46 -3.44 13.64 -2.62
C THR A 46 -3.55 12.71 -3.83
N ARG A 47 -3.26 11.41 -3.67
CA ARG A 47 -3.19 10.39 -4.75
C ARG A 47 -2.16 10.70 -5.83
N ARG A 48 -1.12 11.48 -5.50
CA ARG A 48 0.03 11.84 -6.34
C ARG A 48 1.27 10.96 -6.05
N SER A 49 1.06 9.79 -5.46
CA SER A 49 2.08 8.77 -5.19
C SER A 49 2.98 8.50 -6.38
N ARG A 50 4.29 8.63 -6.15
CA ARG A 50 5.38 8.37 -7.10
C ARG A 50 5.99 6.97 -6.93
N ARG A 51 5.68 6.26 -5.84
CA ARG A 51 6.15 4.88 -5.58
C ARG A 51 5.90 4.00 -6.81
N GLN A 52 6.98 3.40 -7.31
CA GLN A 52 6.95 2.42 -8.40
C GLN A 52 6.83 1.00 -7.82
N HIS A 53 6.40 0.02 -8.62
CA HIS A 53 6.48 -1.38 -8.22
C HIS A 53 7.95 -1.80 -8.04
N THR A 54 8.24 -2.56 -6.99
CA THR A 54 9.58 -3.07 -6.67
C THR A 54 10.09 -3.99 -7.79
N SER A 55 10.99 -3.49 -8.63
CA SER A 55 11.55 -4.27 -9.74
C SER A 55 12.70 -5.18 -9.28
N ALA A 56 13.01 -6.22 -10.07
CA ALA A 56 14.15 -7.09 -9.80
C ALA A 56 15.47 -6.32 -9.70
N ALA A 57 15.68 -5.31 -10.56
CA ALA A 57 16.87 -4.45 -10.51
C ALA A 57 16.97 -3.64 -9.20
N MET A 58 15.85 -3.26 -8.58
CA MET A 58 15.84 -2.62 -7.26
C MET A 58 16.23 -3.61 -6.16
N ARG A 59 15.71 -4.84 -6.21
CA ARG A 59 16.06 -5.88 -5.24
C ARG A 59 17.53 -6.27 -5.33
N GLN A 60 18.04 -6.49 -6.55
CA GLN A 60 19.47 -6.76 -6.78
C GLN A 60 20.34 -5.65 -6.22
N THR A 61 20.01 -4.39 -6.50
CA THR A 61 20.77 -3.23 -6.01
C THR A 61 20.81 -3.17 -4.48
N LEU A 62 19.76 -3.63 -3.79
CA LEU A 62 19.71 -3.71 -2.32
C LEU A 62 20.38 -4.97 -1.74
N PHE A 63 20.42 -6.07 -2.50
CA PHE A 63 21.20 -7.27 -2.17
C PHE A 63 22.70 -6.98 -2.30
N ASP A 64 23.14 -6.44 -3.43
CA ASP A 64 24.53 -6.13 -3.76
C ASP A 64 25.15 -5.05 -2.85
N GLN A 65 24.35 -4.08 -2.36
CA GLN A 65 24.84 -2.86 -1.70
C GLN A 65 24.25 -2.61 -0.31
N GLY A 66 23.38 -3.48 0.19
CA GLY A 66 22.70 -3.33 1.48
C GLY A 66 21.71 -2.16 1.56
N GLN A 67 20.97 -2.12 2.67
CA GLN A 67 20.00 -1.07 3.00
C GLN A 67 20.63 0.10 3.78
N LEU A 68 20.11 1.32 3.62
CA LEU A 68 20.38 2.45 4.51
C LEU A 68 19.10 3.27 4.76
N PRO A 69 18.16 2.76 5.58
CA PRO A 69 16.88 3.42 5.79
C PRO A 69 17.05 4.83 6.37
N HIS A 70 16.37 5.81 5.76
CA HIS A 70 16.41 7.20 6.20
C HIS A 70 15.64 7.41 7.51
N SER A 71 14.66 6.54 7.79
CA SER A 71 13.90 6.53 9.05
C SER A 71 13.59 5.11 9.51
N ALA A 72 13.57 4.92 10.83
CA ALA A 72 13.01 3.74 11.47
C ALA A 72 11.62 4.09 12.02
N ILE A 73 10.59 3.34 11.66
CA ILE A 73 9.21 3.69 12.00
C ILE A 73 8.61 2.60 12.88
N VAL A 74 8.17 2.98 14.08
CA VAL A 74 7.37 2.13 14.97
C VAL A 74 5.90 2.42 14.67
N GLY A 75 5.24 1.49 14.00
CA GLY A 75 3.84 1.59 13.61
C GLY A 75 3.00 0.42 14.13
N CYS A 76 1.69 0.48 13.89
CA CYS A 76 0.81 -0.62 14.29
C CYS A 76 0.89 -1.80 13.30
N ALA A 77 0.72 -3.03 13.79
CA ALA A 77 0.58 -4.24 12.98
C ALA A 77 -0.76 -4.33 12.21
N ASP A 78 -1.70 -3.42 12.51
CA ASP A 78 -2.97 -3.22 11.81
C ASP A 78 -2.80 -3.22 10.29
N SER A 79 -3.58 -4.05 9.60
CA SER A 79 -3.40 -4.32 8.17
C SER A 79 -3.82 -3.16 7.27
N ARG A 80 -4.47 -2.12 7.83
CA ARG A 80 -5.05 -0.99 7.09
C ARG A 80 -4.07 0.17 6.87
N ALA A 81 -2.86 0.11 7.46
CA ALA A 81 -1.84 1.16 7.40
C ALA A 81 -0.40 0.67 7.07
N PRO A 82 -0.13 0.10 5.88
CA PRO A 82 1.23 -0.27 5.46
C PRO A 82 2.15 0.96 5.35
N LEU A 83 3.21 1.00 6.16
CA LEU A 83 4.04 2.19 6.41
C LEU A 83 4.68 2.74 5.14
N GLU A 84 5.28 1.87 4.33
CA GLU A 84 5.95 2.23 3.08
C GLU A 84 4.97 2.73 2.00
N THR A 85 3.68 2.40 2.11
CA THR A 85 2.63 2.88 1.20
C THR A 85 2.10 4.26 1.62
N ILE A 86 1.83 4.46 2.92
CA ILE A 86 1.27 5.73 3.42
C ILE A 86 2.28 6.89 3.39
N PHE A 87 3.57 6.58 3.31
CA PHE A 87 4.66 7.54 3.10
C PHE A 87 5.22 7.56 1.67
N ASP A 88 4.59 6.85 0.70
CA ASP A 88 5.02 6.83 -0.71
C ASP A 88 6.52 6.53 -0.90
N ALA A 89 7.02 5.56 -0.13
CA ALA A 89 8.44 5.25 0.02
C ALA A 89 8.88 4.08 -0.88
N MET A 90 10.16 4.06 -1.23
CA MET A 90 10.78 3.00 -2.03
C MET A 90 11.39 1.92 -1.14
N PRO A 91 11.65 0.71 -1.69
CA PRO A 91 12.56 -0.24 -1.06
C PRO A 91 13.90 0.44 -0.72
N GLY A 92 14.42 0.19 0.48
CA GLY A 92 15.62 0.87 1.01
C GLY A 92 15.33 2.04 1.95
N ASP A 93 14.15 2.66 1.90
CA ASP A 93 13.90 3.96 2.57
C ASP A 93 13.51 3.85 4.06
N ILE A 94 12.69 2.88 4.44
CA ILE A 94 12.04 2.80 5.77
C ILE A 94 12.34 1.45 6.44
N PHE A 95 12.94 1.48 7.64
CA PHE A 95 13.04 0.32 8.52
C PHE A 95 11.73 0.19 9.31
N ALA A 96 10.94 -0.83 9.00
CA ALA A 96 9.56 -0.92 9.49
C ALA A 96 9.46 -1.84 10.70
N LEU A 97 9.06 -1.28 11.85
CA LEU A 97 8.80 -2.02 13.09
C LEU A 97 7.31 -1.96 13.39
N ARG A 98 6.67 -3.13 13.54
CA ARG A 98 5.21 -3.23 13.70
C ARG A 98 4.80 -4.25 14.74
N ASN A 99 3.89 -3.82 15.62
CA ASN A 99 3.21 -4.63 16.65
C ASN A 99 1.82 -4.01 16.94
N ALA A 100 0.96 -4.73 17.65
CA ALA A 100 -0.36 -4.26 18.05
C ALA A 100 -0.24 -3.03 18.96
N GLY A 101 -0.86 -1.91 18.57
CA GLY A 101 -0.82 -0.67 19.32
C GLY A 101 0.51 0.10 19.25
N ASN A 102 1.41 -0.21 18.31
CA ASN A 102 2.69 0.51 18.10
C ASN A 102 3.55 0.67 19.38
N THR A 103 3.49 -0.28 20.31
CA THR A 103 3.96 -0.16 21.69
C THR A 103 5.44 -0.49 21.88
N CYS A 104 6.01 0.03 22.97
CA CYS A 104 7.25 -0.49 23.57
C CYS A 104 6.96 -0.79 25.04
N THR A 105 6.55 -2.03 25.34
CA THR A 105 6.18 -2.47 26.70
C THR A 105 7.39 -2.75 27.58
N HIS A 106 8.43 -3.37 27.01
CA HIS A 106 9.62 -3.81 27.73
C HIS A 106 10.88 -3.12 27.22
N ALA A 107 11.71 -2.64 28.15
CA ALA A 107 13.00 -1.98 27.86
C ALA A 107 13.94 -2.84 27.00
N GLU A 108 13.81 -4.15 27.13
CA GLU A 108 14.63 -5.18 26.48
C GLU A 108 13.91 -5.87 25.31
N GLY A 109 12.71 -5.41 24.95
CA GLY A 109 11.88 -6.01 23.91
C GLY A 109 12.47 -5.91 22.51
N SER A 110 12.14 -6.86 21.62
CA SER A 110 12.74 -6.94 20.27
C SER A 110 12.52 -5.69 19.41
N ILE A 111 11.45 -4.91 19.63
CA ILE A 111 11.26 -3.59 18.99
C ILE A 111 12.37 -2.60 19.41
N VAL A 112 12.68 -2.51 20.70
CA VAL A 112 13.74 -1.63 21.23
C VAL A 112 15.11 -2.08 20.71
N GLY A 113 15.40 -3.39 20.76
CA GLY A 113 16.64 -3.95 20.20
C GLY A 113 16.79 -3.70 18.70
N SER A 114 15.68 -3.69 17.96
CA SER A 114 15.67 -3.33 16.53
C SER A 114 15.93 -1.86 16.26
N LEU A 115 15.47 -0.94 17.13
CA LEU A 115 15.79 0.49 17.04
C LEU A 115 17.25 0.77 17.42
N GLU A 116 17.80 0.07 18.42
CA GLU A 116 19.22 0.11 18.77
C GLU A 116 20.09 -0.46 17.64
N PHE A 117 19.66 -1.53 16.97
CA PHE A 117 20.28 -2.04 15.74
C PHE A 117 20.23 -1.02 14.59
N CYS A 118 19.06 -0.46 14.27
CA CYS A 118 18.90 0.43 13.13
C CYS A 118 19.63 1.77 13.30
N SER A 119 19.58 2.36 14.50
CA SER A 119 20.30 3.61 14.79
C SER A 119 21.80 3.38 15.00
N GLY A 120 22.18 2.26 15.63
CA GLY A 120 23.56 1.90 15.96
C GLY A 120 24.37 1.34 14.78
N MET A 121 23.87 0.26 14.16
CA MET A 121 24.60 -0.51 13.14
C MET A 121 24.26 -0.08 11.70
N LEU A 122 22.99 0.27 11.41
CA LEU A 122 22.64 0.83 10.08
C LEU A 122 22.87 2.36 10.02
N GLY A 123 22.93 3.06 11.16
CA GLY A 123 23.25 4.49 11.21
C GLY A 123 22.09 5.45 10.92
N THR A 124 20.84 4.97 10.94
CA THR A 124 19.63 5.78 10.75
C THR A 124 19.50 6.86 11.84
N ARG A 125 19.07 8.08 11.45
CA ARG A 125 19.02 9.26 12.33
C ARG A 125 17.63 9.79 12.69
N LEU A 126 16.56 9.20 12.17
CA LEU A 126 15.19 9.51 12.58
C LEU A 126 14.46 8.24 13.04
N ILE A 127 13.91 8.27 14.25
CA ILE A 127 12.86 7.36 14.72
C ILE A 127 11.52 8.08 14.60
N PHE A 128 10.52 7.44 14.01
CA PHE A 128 9.17 7.99 13.91
C PHE A 128 8.15 7.02 14.53
N VAL A 129 7.38 7.47 15.52
CA VAL A 129 6.33 6.67 16.16
C VAL A 129 4.99 7.05 15.55
N LEU A 130 4.32 6.10 14.88
CA LEU A 130 3.09 6.33 14.15
C LEU A 130 1.90 5.55 14.73
N GLY A 131 1.05 6.27 15.45
CA GLY A 131 -0.29 5.79 15.81
C GLY A 131 -1.27 5.93 14.64
N HIS A 132 -2.46 5.35 14.77
CA HIS A 132 -3.53 5.54 13.78
C HIS A 132 -4.92 5.58 14.41
N THR A 133 -5.83 6.34 13.80
CA THR A 133 -7.25 6.41 14.21
C THR A 133 -7.89 5.01 14.20
N LYS A 134 -8.79 4.73 15.14
CA LYS A 134 -9.46 3.41 15.31
C LYS A 134 -8.47 2.24 15.46
N CYS A 135 -7.46 2.40 16.32
CA CYS A 135 -6.54 1.31 16.65
C CYS A 135 -7.22 0.27 17.56
N GLY A 136 -7.31 -0.98 17.11
CA GLY A 136 -8.01 -2.05 17.83
C GLY A 136 -7.40 -2.39 19.19
N ALA A 137 -6.07 -2.32 19.32
CA ALA A 137 -5.38 -2.55 20.59
C ALA A 137 -5.66 -1.45 21.62
N ILE A 138 -5.65 -0.18 21.19
CA ILE A 138 -5.99 0.96 22.05
C ILE A 138 -7.44 0.90 22.48
N TYR A 139 -8.36 0.61 21.54
CA TYR A 139 -9.78 0.41 21.87
C TYR A 139 -9.99 -0.74 22.86
N GLY A 140 -9.33 -1.89 22.66
CA GLY A 140 -9.38 -3.02 23.59
C GLY A 140 -8.88 -2.66 25.00
N ALA A 141 -7.78 -1.91 25.10
CA ALA A 141 -7.25 -1.43 26.37
C ALA A 141 -8.17 -0.39 27.05
N THR A 142 -8.80 0.49 26.28
CA THR A 142 -9.81 1.43 26.80
C THR A 142 -11.03 0.68 27.34
N GLN A 143 -11.53 -0.33 26.63
CA GLN A 143 -12.62 -1.18 27.12
C GLN A 143 -12.22 -1.97 28.38
N ALA A 144 -10.99 -2.48 28.46
CA ALA A 144 -10.46 -3.17 29.63
C ALA A 144 -10.39 -2.24 30.86
N TYR A 145 -9.90 -1.01 30.69
CA TYR A 145 -9.90 0.02 31.72
C TYR A 145 -11.31 0.35 32.23
N PHE A 146 -12.27 0.62 31.34
CA PHE A 146 -13.65 0.89 31.75
C PHE A 146 -14.38 -0.31 32.36
N ASN A 147 -13.83 -1.52 32.26
CA ASN A 147 -14.36 -2.71 32.93
C ASN A 147 -13.67 -2.97 34.28
N SER A 148 -12.36 -2.73 34.41
CA SER A 148 -11.66 -2.89 35.70
C SER A 148 -12.15 -1.88 36.75
N LEU A 149 -12.61 -0.69 36.33
CA LEU A 149 -13.32 0.26 37.20
C LEU A 149 -14.65 -0.26 37.79
N LYS A 150 -15.24 -1.31 37.20
CA LYS A 150 -16.54 -1.90 37.61
C LYS A 150 -16.37 -3.22 38.36
N GLU A 151 -15.47 -4.07 37.87
CA GLU A 151 -15.35 -5.48 38.28
C GLU A 151 -13.99 -5.80 38.95
N GLY A 152 -13.07 -4.84 38.99
CA GLY A 152 -11.68 -5.01 39.42
C GLY A 152 -10.76 -5.45 38.27
N SER A 153 -9.45 -5.24 38.44
CA SER A 153 -8.46 -5.67 37.45
C SER A 153 -8.28 -7.20 37.48
N PRO A 154 -8.43 -7.91 36.35
CA PRO A 154 -7.99 -9.30 36.26
C PRO A 154 -6.46 -9.39 36.38
N GLY A 155 -5.95 -10.54 36.80
CA GLY A 155 -4.52 -10.83 36.77
C GLY A 155 -4.03 -11.16 35.36
N VAL A 156 -2.76 -10.88 35.06
CA VAL A 156 -2.14 -11.26 33.79
C VAL A 156 -1.96 -12.78 33.73
N SER A 157 -2.59 -13.43 32.75
CA SER A 157 -2.39 -14.85 32.43
C SER A 157 -1.75 -15.08 31.04
N SER A 158 -1.81 -14.07 30.16
CA SER A 158 -1.31 -14.11 28.78
C SER A 158 -0.49 -12.87 28.41
N ALA A 159 0.29 -12.95 27.33
CA ALA A 159 1.06 -11.81 26.83
C ALA A 159 0.14 -10.72 26.27
N LEU A 160 -0.99 -11.12 25.67
CA LEU A 160 -2.06 -10.21 25.28
C LEU A 160 -2.61 -9.39 26.45
N GLU A 161 -2.93 -10.03 27.59
CA GLU A 161 -3.41 -9.32 28.78
C GLU A 161 -2.35 -8.36 29.34
N GLY A 162 -1.07 -8.75 29.33
CA GLY A 162 0.03 -7.85 29.69
C GLY A 162 0.08 -6.60 28.82
N LEU A 163 0.04 -6.76 27.48
CA LEU A 163 -0.02 -5.64 26.53
C LEU A 163 -1.26 -4.76 26.72
N ILE A 164 -2.41 -5.36 27.02
CA ILE A 164 -3.68 -4.66 27.30
C ILE A 164 -3.60 -3.87 28.62
N GLN A 165 -2.94 -4.42 29.66
CA GLN A 165 -2.71 -3.73 30.92
C GLN A 165 -1.69 -2.60 30.79
N ASP A 166 -0.59 -2.79 30.06
CA ASP A 166 0.38 -1.72 29.77
C ASP A 166 -0.31 -0.54 29.07
N LEU A 167 -1.15 -0.84 28.07
CA LEU A 167 -1.96 0.14 27.36
C LEU A 167 -3.12 0.72 28.20
N ALA A 168 -3.56 0.06 29.27
CA ALA A 168 -4.61 0.60 30.14
C ALA A 168 -4.15 1.90 30.82
N SER A 169 -2.86 2.04 31.15
CA SER A 169 -2.27 3.30 31.66
C SER A 169 -2.37 4.47 30.66
N VAL A 170 -2.44 4.16 29.35
CA VAL A 170 -2.64 5.15 28.29
C VAL A 170 -4.11 5.53 28.17
N ALA A 171 -5.02 4.58 28.37
CA ALA A 171 -6.48 4.82 28.37
C ALA A 171 -6.96 5.56 29.62
N GLU A 172 -6.43 5.20 30.80
CA GLU A 172 -6.61 5.91 32.08
C GLU A 172 -6.22 7.38 31.91
N LYS A 173 -4.97 7.63 31.52
CA LYS A 173 -4.49 8.97 31.22
C LYS A 173 -5.39 9.69 30.20
N ALA A 174 -5.78 9.04 29.11
CA ALA A 174 -6.64 9.64 28.08
C ALA A 174 -8.05 9.98 28.57
N ALA A 175 -8.61 9.23 29.52
CA ALA A 175 -9.87 9.57 30.18
C ALA A 175 -9.70 10.81 31.06
N ASP A 176 -8.60 10.90 31.83
CA ASP A 176 -8.26 12.11 32.60
C ASP A 176 -8.05 13.35 31.70
N GLU A 177 -7.51 13.18 30.48
CA GLU A 177 -7.36 14.26 29.50
C GLU A 177 -8.70 14.79 28.93
N MET A 178 -9.81 14.04 29.12
CA MET A 178 -11.13 14.30 28.53
C MET A 178 -12.27 14.56 29.54
N GLY A 179 -12.19 14.00 30.74
CA GLY A 179 -13.19 14.15 31.81
C GLY A 179 -14.17 12.97 31.95
N PRO A 180 -14.96 12.95 33.05
CA PRO A 180 -15.75 11.78 33.45
C PRO A 180 -16.97 11.49 32.56
N ASP A 181 -17.43 12.47 31.78
CA ASP A 181 -18.56 12.33 30.85
C ASP A 181 -18.12 11.80 29.45
N ALA A 182 -16.83 11.49 29.26
CA ALA A 182 -16.28 11.06 27.98
C ALA A 182 -16.56 9.58 27.68
N GLU A 183 -17.18 9.30 26.53
CA GLU A 183 -17.51 7.94 26.12
C GLU A 183 -16.29 7.15 25.64
N ALA A 184 -16.32 5.82 25.78
CA ALA A 184 -15.15 4.97 25.55
C ALA A 184 -14.59 4.99 24.11
N GLU A 185 -15.43 5.22 23.08
CA GLU A 185 -14.96 5.43 21.69
C GLU A 185 -14.19 6.76 21.55
N GLU A 186 -14.56 7.79 22.31
CA GLU A 186 -13.90 9.10 22.29
C GLU A 186 -12.56 9.05 23.03
N VAL A 187 -12.54 8.46 24.24
CA VAL A 187 -11.32 8.19 25.00
C VAL A 187 -10.35 7.33 24.17
N ALA A 188 -10.82 6.26 23.51
CA ALA A 188 -9.98 5.42 22.65
C ALA A 188 -9.43 6.18 21.44
N SER A 189 -10.17 7.16 20.91
CA SER A 189 -9.71 8.03 19.80
C SER A 189 -8.61 8.99 20.26
N HIS A 190 -8.72 9.57 21.47
CA HIS A 190 -7.71 10.44 22.04
C HIS A 190 -6.46 9.67 22.51
N ALA A 191 -6.67 8.50 23.13
CA ALA A 191 -5.62 7.60 23.60
C ALA A 191 -4.61 7.20 22.50
N VAL A 192 -4.98 7.24 21.22
CA VAL A 192 -4.03 7.06 20.09
C VAL A 192 -2.93 8.12 20.11
N LYS A 193 -3.24 9.41 20.39
CA LYS A 193 -2.23 10.47 20.49
C LYS A 193 -1.40 10.33 21.76
N VAL A 194 -2.06 10.03 22.88
CA VAL A 194 -1.43 9.77 24.18
C VAL A 194 -0.42 8.62 24.08
N ASN A 195 -0.76 7.54 23.35
CA ASN A 195 0.10 6.38 23.10
C ASN A 195 1.37 6.69 22.31
N VAL A 196 1.27 7.57 21.29
CA VAL A 196 2.43 7.97 20.49
C VAL A 196 3.47 8.65 21.36
N PHE A 197 3.06 9.63 22.19
CA PHE A 197 3.97 10.27 23.12
C PHE A 197 4.42 9.34 24.27
N HIS A 198 3.54 8.47 24.79
CA HIS A 198 3.91 7.44 25.76
C HIS A 198 5.05 6.56 25.22
N THR A 199 4.95 6.07 23.98
CA THR A 199 5.97 5.21 23.36
C THR A 199 7.28 5.96 23.12
N ILE A 200 7.23 7.24 22.72
CA ILE A 200 8.42 8.10 22.59
C ILE A 200 9.10 8.28 23.95
N ASN A 201 8.32 8.64 24.98
CA ASN A 201 8.81 8.82 26.35
C ASN A 201 9.38 7.52 26.91
N PHE A 202 8.75 6.37 26.63
CA PHE A 202 9.25 5.06 27.02
C PHE A 202 10.63 4.80 26.40
N LEU A 203 10.78 5.00 25.08
CA LEU A 203 12.06 4.79 24.38
C LEU A 203 13.17 5.69 24.94
N LEU A 204 12.88 6.96 25.21
CA LEU A 204 13.82 7.91 25.83
C LEU A 204 14.16 7.57 27.29
N LYS A 205 13.20 7.03 28.05
CA LYS A 205 13.40 6.63 29.46
C LYS A 205 14.17 5.30 29.57
N HIS A 206 13.84 4.33 28.73
CA HIS A 206 14.27 2.94 28.91
C HIS A 206 15.42 2.49 28.00
N SER A 207 15.59 3.01 26.78
CA SER A 207 16.81 2.77 25.98
C SER A 207 17.86 3.84 26.27
N HIS A 208 18.97 3.42 26.90
CA HIS A 208 20.14 4.26 27.07
C HIS A 208 20.77 4.66 25.72
N ILE A 209 20.76 3.77 24.73
CA ILE A 209 21.38 4.03 23.42
C ILE A 209 20.58 5.12 22.68
N ILE A 210 19.25 5.00 22.62
CA ILE A 210 18.39 6.00 21.98
C ILE A 210 18.50 7.34 22.71
N ARG A 211 18.38 7.34 24.06
CA ARG A 211 18.46 8.56 24.86
C ARG A 211 19.77 9.32 24.65
N GLU A 212 20.92 8.66 24.78
CA GLU A 212 22.20 9.37 24.64
C GLU A 212 22.42 9.86 23.20
N ARG A 213 21.96 9.13 22.18
CA ARG A 213 22.04 9.62 20.81
C ARG A 213 21.11 10.82 20.55
N VAL A 214 19.97 10.90 21.22
CA VAL A 214 19.08 12.08 21.19
C VAL A 214 19.71 13.26 21.96
N ARG A 215 20.28 13.02 23.14
CA ARG A 215 21.01 14.06 23.92
C ARG A 215 22.20 14.65 23.17
N ASN A 216 22.89 13.85 22.37
CA ASN A 216 24.06 14.26 21.58
C ASN A 216 23.73 14.66 20.12
N GLU A 217 22.44 14.89 19.80
CA GLU A 217 21.97 15.32 18.46
C GLU A 217 22.33 14.37 17.30
N GLN A 218 22.63 13.09 17.61
CA GLN A 218 23.00 12.04 16.63
C GLN A 218 21.79 11.24 16.12
N LEU A 219 20.62 11.45 16.72
CA LEU A 219 19.38 10.75 16.49
C LEU A 219 18.23 11.68 16.91
N GLU A 220 17.14 11.67 16.17
CA GLU A 220 15.90 12.34 16.58
C GLU A 220 14.77 11.32 16.71
N ILE A 221 13.81 11.60 17.59
CA ILE A 221 12.55 10.87 17.71
C ILE A 221 11.38 11.84 17.59
N GLN A 222 10.41 11.50 16.73
CA GLN A 222 9.16 12.26 16.54
C GLN A 222 7.95 11.33 16.46
N GLY A 223 6.76 11.90 16.62
CA GLY A 223 5.48 11.23 16.56
C GLY A 223 4.56 11.72 15.44
N GLY A 224 3.59 10.88 15.08
CA GLY A 224 2.46 11.26 14.25
C GLY A 224 1.26 10.34 14.41
N VAL A 225 0.09 10.78 13.95
CA VAL A 225 -1.12 9.94 13.87
C VAL A 225 -1.65 9.89 12.45
N TYR A 226 -1.70 8.69 11.89
CA TYR A 226 -2.31 8.42 10.59
C TYR A 226 -3.84 8.34 10.72
N ASN A 227 -4.53 9.29 10.08
CA ASN A 227 -5.98 9.24 9.95
C ASN A 227 -6.35 8.30 8.80
N LEU A 228 -6.88 7.11 9.14
CA LEU A 228 -7.27 6.08 8.18
C LEU A 228 -8.23 6.65 7.11
N SER A 229 -9.22 7.45 7.50
CA SER A 229 -10.28 7.95 6.60
C SER A 229 -9.77 8.90 5.53
N THR A 230 -8.89 9.83 5.89
CA THR A 230 -8.31 10.81 4.95
C THR A 230 -7.09 10.24 4.24
N GLY A 231 -6.26 9.46 4.93
CA GLY A 231 -4.92 9.06 4.51
C GLY A 231 -3.83 10.08 4.86
N ARG A 232 -4.14 11.10 5.68
CA ARG A 232 -3.17 12.10 6.15
C ARG A 232 -2.56 11.70 7.48
N VAL A 233 -1.27 11.93 7.65
CA VAL A 233 -0.59 11.92 8.95
C VAL A 233 -0.67 13.32 9.55
N GLU A 234 -1.21 13.40 10.77
CA GLU A 234 -1.01 14.54 11.66
C GLU A 234 0.40 14.37 12.27
N PHE A 235 1.36 15.18 11.83
CA PHE A 235 2.72 15.17 12.37
C PHE A 235 2.72 15.91 13.70
N LEU A 236 2.98 15.18 14.79
CA LEU A 236 2.93 15.71 16.16
C LEU A 236 4.26 16.32 16.62
N GLY A 237 5.37 15.99 15.94
CA GLY A 237 6.70 16.47 16.27
C GLY A 237 7.38 15.66 17.38
N ARG A 238 8.34 16.27 18.08
CA ARG A 238 8.97 15.71 19.29
C ARG A 238 7.92 15.54 20.40
N SER A 239 8.17 14.69 21.39
CA SER A 239 7.27 14.63 22.57
C SER A 239 7.28 15.99 23.28
N PRO A 240 6.13 16.54 23.73
CA PRO A 240 6.10 17.75 24.55
C PRO A 240 6.99 17.60 25.79
N ASP A 241 6.95 16.40 26.37
CA ASP A 241 7.69 16.02 27.57
C ASP A 241 9.17 15.71 27.26
N GLN A 242 9.64 15.81 26.01
CA GLN A 242 10.98 15.33 25.64
C GLN A 242 12.09 16.03 26.43
N SER A 243 12.01 17.34 26.63
CA SER A 243 12.97 18.09 27.45
C SER A 243 13.00 17.56 28.88
N ASP A 244 11.83 17.23 29.42
CA ASP A 244 11.68 16.72 30.78
C ASP A 244 12.10 15.25 30.88
N VAL A 245 11.69 14.35 29.98
CA VAL A 245 12.13 12.94 29.98
C VAL A 245 13.64 12.81 29.72
N LEU A 246 14.26 13.79 29.05
CA LEU A 246 15.71 13.88 28.91
C LEU A 246 16.44 14.44 30.14
N THR A 247 15.73 15.02 31.13
CA THR A 247 16.32 15.67 32.32
C THR A 247 15.74 15.21 33.67
N SER A 248 14.65 14.46 33.70
CA SER A 248 13.77 14.26 34.86
C SER A 248 13.20 12.84 34.98
N THR A 249 12.51 12.59 36.10
CA THR A 249 11.76 11.37 36.39
C THR A 249 10.23 11.59 36.36
N VAL A 250 9.68 11.85 35.17
CA VAL A 250 8.31 11.53 34.64
C VAL A 250 7.04 12.01 35.40
N ASN A 251 6.16 12.81 34.72
CA ASN A 251 4.67 12.67 34.58
C ASN A 251 4.03 13.90 33.78
N ILE A 252 2.71 13.91 33.46
CA ILE A 252 2.00 14.65 32.32
C ILE A 252 0.48 14.96 32.68
N PRO A 253 -0.54 15.50 31.91
CA PRO A 253 -0.83 16.13 30.55
C PRO A 253 -1.70 17.46 30.59
N PRO A 254 -2.78 17.87 29.78
CA PRO A 254 -3.44 17.57 28.44
C PRO A 254 -3.74 18.88 27.57
N SER A 255 -4.75 19.20 26.70
CA SER A 255 -5.67 18.70 25.59
C SER A 255 -6.19 19.97 24.76
N VAL A 256 -7.12 20.16 23.77
CA VAL A 256 -8.28 19.50 23.05
C VAL A 256 -8.43 19.98 21.52
N VAL A 257 -9.65 20.18 20.90
CA VAL A 257 -9.96 20.25 19.40
C VAL A 257 -11.19 21.16 18.97
N GLY A 258 -11.45 21.48 17.65
CA GLY A 258 -12.63 22.25 17.10
C GLY A 258 -13.06 22.03 15.58
N MET A 259 -14.21 22.59 15.08
CA MET A 259 -14.96 22.28 13.78
C MET A 259 -16.00 23.40 13.31
N ASN A 260 -16.86 23.40 12.24
CA ASN A 260 -16.93 23.04 10.76
C ASN A 260 -18.31 23.46 10.06
N GLY A 261 -18.48 23.60 8.69
CA GLY A 261 -19.82 23.44 7.98
C GLY A 261 -20.24 24.20 6.65
N THR A 262 -21.05 23.60 5.71
CA THR A 262 -21.57 24.16 4.38
C THR A 262 -22.93 23.53 3.79
N PRO A 263 -23.47 23.67 2.50
CA PRO A 263 -24.93 23.87 2.12
C PRO A 263 -25.54 23.14 0.82
N THR A 264 -26.61 23.63 0.10
CA THR A 264 -27.32 22.98 -1.09
C THR A 264 -27.74 23.88 -2.33
N ARG A 265 -27.78 23.34 -3.60
CA ARG A 265 -28.09 23.95 -4.96
C ARG A 265 -28.72 25.39 -5.02
N SER A 266 -28.00 26.46 -5.38
CA SER A 266 -28.43 27.88 -5.34
C SER A 266 -28.37 28.65 -6.69
N PRO A 267 -29.01 29.84 -6.80
CA PRO A 267 -29.05 30.73 -8.00
C PRO A 267 -27.68 31.24 -8.49
N HIS A 268 -26.85 30.35 -9.02
CA HIS A 268 -25.42 30.57 -9.25
C HIS A 268 -24.91 30.08 -10.63
N GLY A 269 -25.77 29.55 -11.51
CA GLY A 269 -25.48 29.42 -12.96
C GLY A 269 -24.59 28.26 -13.42
N VAL A 270 -24.74 27.06 -12.86
CA VAL A 270 -24.03 25.81 -13.22
C VAL A 270 -24.94 24.61 -12.94
N ARG A 271 -24.78 23.45 -13.61
CA ARG A 271 -25.56 22.23 -13.30
C ARG A 271 -25.06 21.45 -12.08
N THR A 272 -26.02 20.78 -11.43
CA THR A 272 -26.00 20.47 -10.00
C THR A 272 -26.76 19.17 -9.69
N ALA A 273 -26.45 18.55 -8.56
CA ALA A 273 -27.20 17.42 -8.03
C ALA A 273 -28.66 17.77 -7.64
N ALA A 274 -29.05 19.05 -7.69
CA ALA A 274 -30.43 19.51 -7.50
C ALA A 274 -31.23 19.62 -8.83
N ASP A 275 -30.59 19.60 -10.01
CA ASP A 275 -31.30 19.76 -11.31
C ASP A 275 -31.71 18.44 -11.97
N GLY A 276 -31.51 17.31 -11.28
CA GLY A 276 -31.86 15.96 -11.74
C GLY A 276 -31.03 15.42 -12.93
N PRO A 277 -31.23 14.14 -13.29
CA PRO A 277 -30.55 13.51 -14.42
C PRO A 277 -31.23 13.86 -15.76
N VAL A 278 -30.42 14.17 -16.77
CA VAL A 278 -30.87 14.41 -18.16
C VAL A 278 -31.04 13.09 -18.90
N SER A 279 -31.98 12.99 -19.85
CA SER A 279 -32.14 11.79 -20.69
C SER A 279 -31.01 11.67 -21.71
N SER A 280 -30.70 10.45 -22.16
CA SER A 280 -29.68 10.19 -23.19
C SER A 280 -29.89 11.03 -24.46
N LYS A 281 -31.13 11.04 -24.95
CA LYS A 281 -31.58 11.80 -26.13
C LYS A 281 -31.43 13.32 -25.96
N GLU A 282 -31.75 13.86 -24.78
CA GLU A 282 -31.60 15.30 -24.52
C GLU A 282 -30.13 15.67 -24.30
N ALA A 283 -29.35 14.82 -23.62
CA ALA A 283 -27.91 14.97 -23.47
C ALA A 283 -27.19 14.94 -24.83
N LEU A 284 -27.63 14.11 -25.77
CA LEU A 284 -27.13 14.08 -27.14
C LEU A 284 -27.50 15.36 -27.91
N ARG A 285 -28.75 15.83 -27.75
CA ARG A 285 -29.20 17.10 -28.34
C ARG A 285 -28.39 18.29 -27.82
N LEU A 286 -28.10 18.36 -26.52
CA LEU A 286 -27.27 19.40 -25.92
C LEU A 286 -25.84 19.43 -26.53
N LEU A 287 -25.24 18.26 -26.79
CA LEU A 287 -23.94 18.17 -27.49
C LEU A 287 -24.04 18.60 -28.95
N GLN A 288 -25.10 18.21 -29.65
CA GLN A 288 -25.31 18.55 -31.07
C GLN A 288 -25.55 20.05 -31.24
N ASP A 289 -26.49 20.61 -30.48
CA ASP A 289 -26.78 22.04 -30.45
C ASP A 289 -25.53 22.85 -30.02
N GLY A 290 -24.74 22.33 -29.07
CA GLY A 290 -23.50 22.94 -28.59
C GLY A 290 -22.37 22.92 -29.61
N ASN A 291 -22.18 21.80 -30.32
CA ASN A 291 -21.17 21.70 -31.36
C ASN A 291 -21.52 22.49 -32.62
N GLU A 292 -22.81 22.58 -32.99
CA GLU A 292 -23.25 23.48 -34.06
C GLU A 292 -22.89 24.93 -33.73
N ARG A 293 -23.19 25.38 -32.50
CA ARG A 293 -22.83 26.73 -32.01
C ARG A 293 -21.33 26.96 -32.01
N PHE A 294 -20.52 26.00 -31.57
CA PHE A 294 -19.06 26.09 -31.66
C PHE A 294 -18.58 26.19 -33.12
N ALA A 295 -19.03 25.30 -34.00
CA ALA A 295 -18.56 25.21 -35.39
C ALA A 295 -18.91 26.44 -36.24
N ILE A 296 -19.98 27.18 -35.92
CA ILE A 296 -20.33 28.45 -36.57
C ILE A 296 -19.77 29.69 -35.83
N GLY A 297 -19.02 29.51 -34.73
CA GLY A 297 -18.39 30.60 -33.98
C GLY A 297 -19.33 31.39 -33.06
N ALA A 298 -20.44 30.80 -32.60
CA ALA A 298 -21.48 31.43 -31.78
C ALA A 298 -21.73 30.73 -30.41
N PRO A 299 -20.72 30.49 -29.56
CA PRO A 299 -20.89 29.91 -28.23
C PRO A 299 -21.70 30.80 -27.27
N LEU A 300 -22.44 30.16 -26.36
CA LEU A 300 -23.23 30.79 -25.29
C LEU A 300 -22.58 30.65 -23.90
N ALA A 301 -21.62 29.72 -23.75
CA ALA A 301 -20.91 29.48 -22.49
C ALA A 301 -20.18 30.75 -22.00
N ARG A 302 -20.26 30.99 -20.69
CA ARG A 302 -19.71 32.18 -20.03
C ARG A 302 -18.57 31.82 -19.10
N ASN A 303 -17.67 32.78 -18.88
CA ASN A 303 -16.56 32.62 -17.94
C ASN A 303 -17.02 32.18 -16.54
N ALA A 304 -16.33 31.19 -15.97
CA ALA A 304 -16.65 30.61 -14.67
C ALA A 304 -16.54 31.64 -13.53
N THR A 305 -17.67 32.11 -13.01
CA THR A 305 -17.72 33.10 -11.93
C THR A 305 -17.38 32.50 -10.55
N ALA A 306 -17.13 33.34 -9.54
CA ALA A 306 -16.96 32.89 -8.16
C ALA A 306 -18.21 32.16 -7.65
N SER A 307 -19.38 32.75 -7.86
CA SER A 307 -20.69 32.17 -7.56
C SER A 307 -20.85 30.75 -8.14
N MET A 308 -20.52 30.56 -9.42
CA MET A 308 -20.53 29.24 -10.08
C MET A 308 -19.62 28.22 -9.40
N ARG A 309 -18.39 28.61 -9.01
CA ARG A 309 -17.43 27.73 -8.34
C ARG A 309 -17.84 27.39 -6.91
N GLU A 310 -18.30 28.37 -6.15
CA GLU A 310 -18.87 28.15 -4.81
C GLU A 310 -20.01 27.16 -4.90
N ALA A 311 -20.94 27.36 -5.84
CA ALA A 311 -22.03 26.44 -6.08
C ALA A 311 -21.53 25.02 -6.38
N LEU A 312 -20.53 24.87 -7.25
CA LEU A 312 -19.93 23.57 -7.61
C LEU A 312 -19.38 22.81 -6.40
N ILE A 313 -18.53 23.47 -5.60
CA ILE A 313 -17.96 22.93 -4.36
C ILE A 313 -19.07 22.50 -3.40
N ASN A 314 -19.95 23.44 -3.12
CA ASN A 314 -20.87 23.34 -1.99
C ASN A 314 -21.95 22.28 -2.22
N LYS A 315 -22.29 21.92 -3.47
CA LYS A 315 -23.65 21.45 -3.80
C LYS A 315 -23.72 20.39 -4.91
N GLY A 316 -22.64 19.61 -5.12
CA GLY A 316 -22.55 18.36 -5.92
C GLY A 316 -22.83 18.47 -7.43
N GLN A 317 -21.93 18.04 -8.32
CA GLN A 317 -22.09 18.22 -9.78
C GLN A 317 -23.15 17.29 -10.41
N SER A 318 -23.80 17.72 -11.51
CA SER A 318 -24.61 16.85 -12.38
C SER A 318 -24.30 17.11 -13.86
N PRO A 319 -23.31 16.41 -14.42
CA PRO A 319 -23.08 16.37 -15.86
C PRO A 319 -24.22 15.65 -16.61
N HIS A 320 -24.64 16.22 -17.76
CA HIS A 320 -25.61 15.58 -18.65
C HIS A 320 -24.96 14.51 -19.53
N THR A 321 -23.68 14.67 -19.87
CA THR A 321 -22.89 13.74 -20.70
C THR A 321 -21.51 13.52 -20.08
N ALA A 322 -20.99 12.28 -20.15
CA ALA A 322 -19.57 12.00 -19.98
C ALA A 322 -18.89 11.87 -21.34
N VAL A 323 -17.73 12.50 -21.53
CA VAL A 323 -17.02 12.49 -22.82
C VAL A 323 -15.62 11.91 -22.63
N LEU A 324 -15.33 10.79 -23.30
CA LEU A 324 -13.99 10.21 -23.41
C LEU A 324 -13.36 10.68 -24.73
N GLY A 325 -12.52 11.71 -24.65
CA GLY A 325 -11.83 12.28 -25.81
C GLY A 325 -10.34 11.97 -25.87
N SER A 326 -9.73 12.33 -27.00
CA SER A 326 -8.27 12.37 -27.12
C SER A 326 -7.66 13.42 -26.18
N ALA A 327 -6.38 13.25 -25.79
CA ALA A 327 -5.60 14.22 -25.02
C ALA A 327 -4.96 15.35 -25.87
N ASP A 328 -5.26 15.40 -27.17
CA ASP A 328 -4.72 16.40 -28.12
C ASP A 328 -5.01 17.86 -27.69
N SER A 329 -3.96 18.67 -27.56
CA SER A 329 -4.08 20.06 -27.05
C SER A 329 -4.95 20.97 -27.91
N ARG A 330 -5.24 20.61 -29.17
CA ARG A 330 -6.09 21.37 -30.10
C ARG A 330 -7.61 21.24 -29.81
N VAL A 331 -8.02 20.31 -28.93
CA VAL A 331 -9.44 19.94 -28.77
C VAL A 331 -9.91 19.98 -27.29
N PRO A 332 -10.21 21.16 -26.71
CA PRO A 332 -10.87 21.25 -25.40
C PRO A 332 -12.34 20.83 -25.52
N LEU A 333 -12.76 19.77 -24.80
CA LEU A 333 -14.05 19.12 -25.06
C LEU A 333 -15.23 20.01 -24.64
N GLU A 334 -15.06 20.75 -23.55
CA GLU A 334 -16.00 21.73 -23.02
C GLU A 334 -16.24 22.89 -24.00
N THR A 335 -15.21 23.27 -24.77
CA THR A 335 -15.30 24.35 -25.75
C THR A 335 -15.98 23.89 -27.03
N ILE A 336 -15.64 22.70 -27.56
CA ILE A 336 -16.26 22.19 -28.82
C ILE A 336 -17.73 21.81 -28.67
N PHE A 337 -18.24 21.73 -27.44
CA PHE A 337 -19.66 21.46 -27.11
C PHE A 337 -20.35 22.63 -26.40
N ASP A 338 -19.70 23.81 -26.30
CA ASP A 338 -20.27 25.02 -25.70
C ASP A 338 -20.88 24.81 -24.30
N ALA A 339 -20.14 24.13 -23.41
CA ALA A 339 -20.61 23.64 -22.13
C ALA A 339 -20.12 24.45 -20.92
N MET A 340 -20.95 24.58 -19.88
CA MET A 340 -20.58 25.24 -18.63
C MET A 340 -19.90 24.29 -17.63
N PRO A 341 -19.17 24.83 -16.62
CA PRO A 341 -18.58 24.03 -15.55
C PRO A 341 -19.61 23.14 -14.82
N GLY A 342 -19.49 21.83 -14.99
CA GLY A 342 -20.39 20.83 -14.41
C GLY A 342 -21.44 20.24 -15.37
N ASP A 343 -21.52 20.72 -16.62
CA ASP A 343 -22.40 20.16 -17.66
C ASP A 343 -21.84 18.88 -18.30
N LEU A 344 -20.51 18.84 -18.49
CA LEU A 344 -19.80 17.67 -19.01
C LEU A 344 -18.89 17.06 -17.95
N PHE A 345 -18.75 15.74 -18.04
CA PHE A 345 -17.72 14.98 -17.32
C PHE A 345 -16.64 14.54 -18.30
N VAL A 346 -15.58 15.33 -18.39
CA VAL A 346 -14.54 15.18 -19.43
C VAL A 346 -13.40 14.29 -18.96
N LEU A 347 -13.12 13.27 -19.76
CA LEU A 347 -12.01 12.33 -19.62
C LEU A 347 -11.17 12.38 -20.88
N ARG A 348 -9.84 12.44 -20.71
CA ARG A 348 -8.91 12.64 -21.83
C ARG A 348 -7.71 11.70 -21.73
N THR A 349 -7.45 10.98 -22.82
CA THR A 349 -6.34 10.02 -22.95
C THR A 349 -5.79 10.07 -24.37
N MET A 350 -4.51 9.73 -24.58
CA MET A 350 -3.86 9.84 -25.88
C MET A 350 -4.57 8.92 -26.91
N GLY A 351 -5.21 9.51 -27.92
CA GLY A 351 -5.98 8.75 -28.91
C GLY A 351 -7.29 8.16 -28.39
N ASN A 352 -7.93 8.75 -27.37
CA ASN A 352 -9.25 8.36 -26.82
C ASN A 352 -9.39 6.87 -26.39
N THR A 353 -8.27 6.18 -26.18
CA THR A 353 -8.18 4.74 -25.89
C THR A 353 -8.89 4.32 -24.59
N CYS A 354 -9.77 3.32 -24.70
CA CYS A 354 -10.09 2.43 -23.59
C CYS A 354 -9.45 1.07 -23.87
N THR A 355 -8.23 0.85 -23.36
CA THR A 355 -7.48 -0.41 -23.44
C THR A 355 -7.34 -1.12 -22.09
N HIS A 356 -7.65 -0.43 -20.98
CA HIS A 356 -7.55 -0.94 -19.62
C HIS A 356 -8.87 -0.70 -18.86
N ALA A 357 -9.42 -1.76 -18.28
CA ALA A 357 -10.68 -1.69 -17.54
C ALA A 357 -10.46 -1.16 -16.11
N GLU A 358 -9.31 -1.46 -15.51
CA GLU A 358 -8.79 -0.73 -14.33
C GLU A 358 -8.15 0.61 -14.73
N GLY A 359 -8.76 1.29 -15.70
CA GLY A 359 -8.41 2.64 -16.08
C GLY A 359 -9.10 3.67 -15.17
N SER A 360 -8.40 4.75 -14.86
CA SER A 360 -9.03 5.96 -14.30
C SER A 360 -10.15 6.50 -15.18
N MET A 361 -10.17 6.15 -16.47
CA MET A 361 -11.23 6.49 -17.42
C MET A 361 -12.50 5.65 -17.18
N VAL A 362 -12.41 4.31 -17.20
CA VAL A 362 -13.58 3.41 -17.07
C VAL A 362 -14.27 3.59 -15.72
N GLY A 363 -13.53 3.53 -14.61
CA GLY A 363 -14.10 3.74 -13.28
C GLY A 363 -14.71 5.15 -13.08
N SER A 364 -14.25 6.15 -13.84
CA SER A 364 -14.84 7.49 -13.81
C SER A 364 -16.08 7.61 -14.72
N LEU A 365 -16.17 6.86 -15.82
CA LEU A 365 -17.40 6.71 -16.60
C LEU A 365 -18.48 5.98 -15.79
N GLU A 366 -18.11 4.90 -15.08
CA GLU A 366 -18.99 4.19 -14.15
C GLU A 366 -19.48 5.09 -13.02
N PHE A 367 -18.59 5.89 -12.42
CA PHE A 367 -18.95 6.90 -11.42
C PHE A 367 -19.91 7.95 -12.01
N CYS A 368 -19.66 8.41 -13.23
CA CYS A 368 -20.54 9.39 -13.88
C CYS A 368 -21.94 8.83 -14.13
N ALA A 369 -22.05 7.64 -14.75
CA ALA A 369 -23.34 7.01 -15.03
C ALA A 369 -24.07 6.58 -13.74
N SER A 370 -23.37 5.97 -12.79
CA SER A 370 -23.99 5.31 -11.62
C SER A 370 -24.03 6.15 -10.33
N LYS A 371 -23.31 7.27 -10.24
CA LYS A 371 -23.30 8.17 -9.07
C LYS A 371 -23.64 9.63 -9.40
N LEU A 372 -23.42 10.09 -10.64
CA LEU A 372 -23.85 11.42 -11.09
C LEU A 372 -25.15 11.39 -11.91
N GLY A 373 -25.63 10.20 -12.28
CA GLY A 373 -26.90 9.99 -12.98
C GLY A 373 -26.88 10.29 -14.48
N THR A 374 -25.68 10.38 -15.06
CA THR A 374 -25.47 10.68 -16.49
C THR A 374 -25.95 9.53 -17.38
N LYS A 375 -26.76 9.83 -18.39
CA LYS A 375 -27.39 8.83 -19.28
C LYS A 375 -26.77 8.74 -20.68
N LEU A 376 -25.71 9.49 -20.95
CA LEU A 376 -24.97 9.44 -22.21
C LEU A 376 -23.46 9.45 -21.97
N ILE A 377 -22.76 8.52 -22.62
CA ILE A 377 -21.31 8.54 -22.82
C ILE A 377 -21.03 8.81 -24.30
N LEU A 378 -20.16 9.76 -24.59
CA LEU A 378 -19.61 9.99 -25.93
C LEU A 378 -18.12 9.63 -25.97
N VAL A 379 -17.74 8.66 -26.80
CA VAL A 379 -16.34 8.37 -27.13
C VAL A 379 -15.98 9.15 -28.38
N LEU A 380 -15.04 10.09 -28.26
CA LEU A 380 -14.75 11.10 -29.27
C LEU A 380 -13.30 11.01 -29.79
N GLY A 381 -13.16 10.47 -31.00
CA GLY A 381 -11.94 10.59 -31.79
C GLY A 381 -11.84 11.93 -32.50
N HIS A 382 -10.76 12.15 -33.24
CA HIS A 382 -10.63 13.32 -34.11
C HIS A 382 -9.75 13.04 -35.33
N THR A 383 -9.91 13.83 -36.39
CA THR A 383 -9.01 13.83 -37.56
C THR A 383 -7.56 14.13 -37.15
N GLN A 384 -6.57 13.73 -37.96
CA GLN A 384 -5.15 13.98 -37.73
C GLN A 384 -4.66 13.59 -36.30
N CYS A 385 -5.14 12.47 -35.77
CA CYS A 385 -4.81 12.03 -34.42
C CYS A 385 -3.40 11.44 -34.34
N GLY A 386 -2.43 12.25 -33.90
CA GLY A 386 -1.01 11.85 -33.82
C GLY A 386 -0.72 10.58 -33.00
N ALA A 387 -1.63 10.20 -32.09
CA ALA A 387 -1.59 8.92 -31.38
C ALA A 387 -1.77 7.72 -32.33
N LEU A 388 -2.81 7.77 -33.17
CA LEU A 388 -3.11 6.72 -34.15
C LEU A 388 -2.11 6.76 -35.31
N THR A 389 -1.68 7.95 -35.74
CA THR A 389 -0.55 8.12 -36.68
C THR A 389 0.71 7.42 -36.17
N GLY A 390 1.10 7.68 -34.91
CA GLY A 390 2.26 7.04 -34.28
C GLY A 390 2.10 5.52 -34.15
N ALA A 391 0.89 5.01 -33.88
CA ALA A 391 0.63 3.59 -33.74
C ALA A 391 0.68 2.86 -35.10
N VAL A 392 0.08 3.45 -36.14
CA VAL A 392 0.14 2.93 -37.52
C VAL A 392 1.58 2.88 -38.03
N HIS A 393 2.37 3.95 -37.85
CA HIS A 393 3.81 3.91 -38.18
C HIS A 393 4.56 2.85 -37.37
N THR A 394 4.27 2.71 -36.07
CA THR A 394 4.91 1.69 -35.21
C THR A 394 4.61 0.27 -35.68
N HIS A 395 3.36 -0.01 -36.07
CA HIS A 395 2.91 -1.29 -36.61
C HIS A 395 3.59 -1.63 -37.94
N LEU A 396 3.60 -0.67 -38.88
CA LEU A 396 4.21 -0.87 -40.20
C LEU A 396 5.73 -1.10 -40.11
N SER A 397 6.46 -0.27 -39.36
CA SER A 397 7.92 -0.44 -39.21
C SER A 397 8.33 -1.70 -38.44
N GLN A 398 7.46 -2.30 -37.62
CA GLN A 398 7.73 -3.59 -36.98
C GLN A 398 7.71 -4.77 -37.96
N LYS A 399 7.06 -4.64 -39.12
CA LYS A 399 7.08 -5.68 -40.17
C LYS A 399 8.37 -5.66 -40.99
N GLU A 400 8.95 -4.48 -41.21
CA GLU A 400 10.24 -4.34 -41.92
C GLU A 400 11.43 -4.84 -41.08
N THR A 401 11.33 -4.79 -39.75
CA THR A 401 12.37 -5.30 -38.83
C THR A 401 11.78 -6.10 -37.65
N PRO A 402 11.50 -7.41 -37.83
CA PRO A 402 10.99 -8.26 -36.76
C PRO A 402 11.92 -8.29 -35.55
N ARG A 403 11.43 -7.87 -34.37
CA ARG A 403 12.22 -7.86 -33.13
C ARG A 403 11.96 -9.09 -32.27
N THR A 404 13.03 -9.63 -31.71
CA THR A 404 12.98 -10.67 -30.68
C THR A 404 12.50 -10.10 -29.34
N GLY A 405 11.33 -10.56 -28.86
CA GLY A 405 10.94 -10.72 -27.45
C GLY A 405 11.05 -9.57 -26.43
N ASN A 406 11.47 -8.37 -26.82
CA ASN A 406 11.79 -7.28 -25.90
C ASN A 406 10.52 -6.46 -25.50
N PRO A 407 10.34 -6.13 -24.21
CA PRO A 407 9.23 -5.29 -23.77
C PRO A 407 9.37 -3.83 -24.27
N PRO A 408 8.26 -3.06 -24.31
CA PRO A 408 8.26 -1.68 -24.77
C PRO A 408 9.16 -0.79 -23.89
N ARG A 409 10.09 -0.08 -24.54
CA ARG A 409 11.15 0.70 -23.86
C ARG A 409 10.70 2.02 -23.23
N SER A 410 9.42 2.36 -23.29
CA SER A 410 8.82 3.53 -22.65
C SER A 410 7.29 3.37 -22.56
N ALA A 411 6.63 4.16 -21.70
CA ALA A 411 5.17 4.20 -21.63
C ALA A 411 4.52 4.61 -22.97
N LEU A 412 5.18 5.49 -23.75
CA LEU A 412 4.76 5.82 -25.11
C LEU A 412 4.86 4.62 -26.04
N ALA A 413 5.99 3.89 -26.02
CA ALA A 413 6.16 2.69 -26.84
C ALA A 413 5.14 1.59 -26.47
N GLY A 414 4.79 1.46 -25.18
CA GLY A 414 3.76 0.54 -24.70
C GLY A 414 2.38 0.93 -25.24
N LEU A 415 1.99 2.19 -25.10
CA LEU A 415 0.68 2.67 -25.57
C LEU A 415 0.54 2.63 -27.11
N LEU A 416 1.62 2.88 -27.86
CA LEU A 416 1.63 2.68 -29.31
C LEU A 416 1.60 1.20 -29.71
N GLN A 417 2.12 0.30 -28.87
CA GLN A 417 2.02 -1.15 -29.03
C GLN A 417 0.63 -1.69 -28.65
N GLU A 418 -0.05 -1.12 -27.64
CA GLU A 418 -1.46 -1.44 -27.36
C GLU A 418 -2.36 -1.08 -28.55
N LEU A 419 -2.13 0.08 -29.16
CA LEU A 419 -2.84 0.54 -30.36
C LEU A 419 -2.50 -0.27 -31.63
N SER A 420 -1.52 -1.17 -31.63
CA SER A 420 -1.21 -1.98 -32.82
C SER A 420 -2.33 -2.96 -33.17
N GLY A 421 -3.13 -3.41 -32.19
CA GLY A 421 -4.32 -4.23 -32.44
C GLY A 421 -5.39 -3.51 -33.28
N VAL A 422 -5.53 -2.19 -33.11
CA VAL A 422 -6.37 -1.36 -33.99
C VAL A 422 -5.76 -1.28 -35.39
N ALA A 423 -4.45 -1.08 -35.50
CA ALA A 423 -3.77 -1.02 -36.78
C ALA A 423 -3.86 -2.35 -37.55
N GLN A 424 -3.73 -3.50 -36.88
CA GLN A 424 -3.95 -4.81 -37.47
C GLN A 424 -5.39 -4.97 -38.00
N GLN A 425 -6.41 -4.61 -37.21
CA GLN A 425 -7.81 -4.72 -37.63
C GLN A 425 -8.12 -3.83 -38.85
N VAL A 426 -7.43 -2.70 -39.00
CA VAL A 426 -7.51 -1.85 -40.20
C VAL A 426 -6.83 -2.50 -41.40
N GLU A 427 -5.66 -3.11 -41.21
CA GLU A 427 -4.93 -3.83 -42.26
C GLU A 427 -5.71 -5.03 -42.80
N GLU A 428 -6.40 -5.77 -41.92
CA GLU A 428 -7.32 -6.86 -42.28
C GLU A 428 -8.53 -6.37 -43.09
N THR A 429 -8.87 -5.07 -43.00
CA THR A 429 -9.99 -4.44 -43.72
C THR A 429 -9.57 -3.78 -45.04
N LEU A 430 -8.41 -3.12 -45.08
CA LEU A 430 -7.95 -2.31 -46.22
C LEU A 430 -6.80 -2.93 -47.04
N GLY A 431 -6.17 -3.98 -46.50
CA GLY A 431 -4.99 -4.61 -47.08
C GLY A 431 -3.66 -3.90 -46.73
N PRO A 432 -2.52 -4.61 -46.86
CA PRO A 432 -1.20 -4.14 -46.44
C PRO A 432 -0.55 -3.09 -47.36
N GLN A 433 -1.27 -2.59 -48.36
CA GLN A 433 -0.79 -1.63 -49.37
C GLN A 433 -1.66 -0.37 -49.44
N ALA A 434 -2.56 -0.15 -48.47
CA ALA A 434 -3.34 1.07 -48.37
C ALA A 434 -2.44 2.28 -48.03
N ASP A 435 -2.79 3.45 -48.57
CA ASP A 435 -2.11 4.70 -48.24
C ASP A 435 -2.15 5.00 -46.72
N VAL A 436 -1.06 5.53 -46.19
CA VAL A 436 -0.88 5.72 -44.74
C VAL A 436 -1.90 6.71 -44.15
N GLN A 437 -2.30 7.74 -44.88
CA GLN A 437 -3.32 8.68 -44.39
C GLN A 437 -4.70 8.04 -44.40
N ILE A 438 -5.07 7.32 -45.47
CA ILE A 438 -6.31 6.53 -45.52
C ILE A 438 -6.36 5.49 -44.39
N PHE A 439 -5.24 4.83 -44.11
CA PHE A 439 -5.08 3.87 -43.02
C PHE A 439 -5.29 4.53 -41.65
N VAL A 440 -4.68 5.69 -41.40
CA VAL A 440 -4.85 6.45 -40.13
C VAL A 440 -6.30 6.92 -39.96
N ASP A 441 -6.94 7.45 -41.01
CA ASP A 441 -8.33 7.92 -40.96
C ASP A 441 -9.33 6.78 -40.73
N HIS A 442 -9.01 5.57 -41.18
CA HIS A 442 -9.76 4.36 -40.83
C HIS A 442 -9.45 3.87 -39.41
N ALA A 443 -8.19 3.94 -38.96
CA ALA A 443 -7.79 3.58 -37.60
C ALA A 443 -8.46 4.45 -36.53
N ILE A 444 -8.67 5.73 -36.80
CA ILE A 444 -9.44 6.63 -35.91
C ILE A 444 -10.88 6.12 -35.74
N LYS A 445 -11.55 5.70 -36.82
CA LYS A 445 -12.92 5.13 -36.79
C LYS A 445 -12.98 3.80 -36.05
N VAL A 446 -12.05 2.89 -36.34
CA VAL A 446 -11.97 1.58 -35.68
C VAL A 446 -11.69 1.76 -34.18
N ASN A 447 -10.79 2.67 -33.79
CA ASN A 447 -10.43 2.92 -32.40
C ASN A 447 -11.58 3.49 -31.54
N VAL A 448 -12.43 4.35 -32.11
CA VAL A 448 -13.64 4.87 -31.42
C VAL A 448 -14.57 3.71 -31.09
N PHE A 449 -14.91 2.85 -32.06
CA PHE A 449 -15.75 1.68 -31.81
C PHE A 449 -15.05 0.61 -30.96
N HIS A 450 -13.75 0.38 -31.10
CA HIS A 450 -12.97 -0.51 -30.24
C HIS A 450 -13.04 -0.08 -28.76
N SER A 451 -12.97 1.22 -28.49
CA SER A 451 -13.09 1.77 -27.14
C SER A 451 -14.52 1.64 -26.59
N ILE A 452 -15.56 1.67 -27.43
CA ILE A 452 -16.96 1.39 -27.03
C ILE A 452 -17.17 -0.11 -26.79
N ASP A 453 -16.66 -0.96 -27.68
CA ASP A 453 -16.65 -2.42 -27.52
C ASP A 453 -15.97 -2.82 -26.21
N PHE A 454 -14.87 -2.17 -25.86
CA PHE A 454 -14.14 -2.39 -24.62
C PHE A 454 -15.01 -2.05 -23.40
N LEU A 455 -15.66 -0.87 -23.39
CA LEU A 455 -16.57 -0.49 -22.31
C LEU A 455 -17.73 -1.48 -22.15
N LEU A 456 -18.32 -1.93 -23.25
CA LEU A 456 -19.44 -2.89 -23.25
C LEU A 456 -19.03 -4.31 -22.84
N ARG A 457 -17.82 -4.76 -23.22
CA ARG A 457 -17.28 -6.08 -22.83
C ARG A 457 -16.90 -6.13 -21.35
N PHE A 458 -16.28 -5.08 -20.83
CA PHE A 458 -15.52 -5.15 -19.57
C PHE A 458 -16.09 -4.32 -18.42
N SER A 459 -16.84 -3.23 -18.67
CA SER A 459 -17.56 -2.53 -17.61
C SER A 459 -18.97 -3.08 -17.46
N ARG A 460 -19.14 -4.06 -16.56
CA ARG A 460 -20.46 -4.59 -16.21
C ARG A 460 -21.46 -3.51 -15.75
N PRO A 461 -21.09 -2.54 -14.89
CA PRO A 461 -22.01 -1.47 -14.49
C PRO A 461 -22.50 -0.57 -15.65
N LEU A 462 -21.69 -0.37 -16.70
CA LEU A 462 -22.13 0.34 -17.90
C LEU A 462 -22.94 -0.58 -18.83
N ARG A 463 -22.47 -1.81 -19.06
CA ARG A 463 -23.15 -2.83 -19.87
C ARG A 463 -24.59 -3.08 -19.38
N ASP A 464 -24.76 -3.35 -18.09
CA ASP A 464 -26.06 -3.65 -17.49
C ASP A 464 -27.02 -2.44 -17.60
N ARG A 465 -26.50 -1.20 -17.53
CA ARG A 465 -27.27 0.03 -17.78
C ARG A 465 -27.67 0.23 -19.25
N VAL A 466 -26.82 -0.18 -20.19
CA VAL A 466 -27.16 -0.17 -21.63
C VAL A 466 -28.22 -1.23 -21.94
N ILE A 467 -28.13 -2.42 -21.34
CA ILE A 467 -29.16 -3.48 -21.44
C ILE A 467 -30.51 -2.99 -20.88
N ALA A 468 -30.49 -2.29 -19.75
CA ALA A 468 -31.69 -1.71 -19.13
C ALA A 468 -32.24 -0.46 -19.85
N GLY A 469 -31.56 0.07 -20.88
CA GLY A 469 -31.94 1.33 -21.54
C GLY A 469 -31.78 2.59 -20.67
N GLU A 470 -31.05 2.50 -19.55
CA GLU A 470 -30.77 3.63 -18.66
C GLU A 470 -29.63 4.53 -19.15
N LEU A 471 -28.80 4.00 -20.04
CA LEU A 471 -27.56 4.59 -20.54
C LEU A 471 -27.40 4.31 -22.04
N GLU A 472 -26.92 5.30 -22.79
CA GLU A 472 -26.42 5.10 -24.14
C GLU A 472 -24.91 5.40 -24.22
N ILE A 473 -24.18 4.65 -25.04
CA ILE A 473 -22.77 4.90 -25.36
C ILE A 473 -22.68 5.14 -26.88
N HIS A 474 -22.24 6.33 -27.28
CA HIS A 474 -22.13 6.74 -28.68
C HIS A 474 -20.68 7.02 -29.06
N GLY A 475 -20.34 6.77 -30.31
CA GLY A 475 -19.09 7.21 -30.93
C GLY A 475 -19.24 8.55 -31.65
N GLY A 476 -18.14 9.25 -31.84
CA GLY A 476 -18.04 10.36 -32.79
C GLY A 476 -16.61 10.69 -33.19
N ILE A 477 -16.46 11.48 -34.24
CA ILE A 477 -15.17 12.03 -34.70
C ILE A 477 -15.29 13.54 -34.87
N TYR A 478 -14.48 14.28 -34.13
CA TYR A 478 -14.29 15.72 -34.30
C TYR A 478 -13.37 16.01 -35.49
N GLN A 479 -13.83 16.85 -36.42
CA GLN A 479 -13.04 17.31 -37.56
C GLN A 479 -12.33 18.62 -37.18
N LEU A 480 -11.00 18.58 -37.03
CA LEU A 480 -10.17 19.76 -36.79
C LEU A 480 -10.35 20.84 -37.87
N GLU A 481 -10.67 20.41 -39.09
CA GLU A 481 -10.79 21.22 -40.30
C GLU A 481 -12.08 22.05 -40.35
N THR A 482 -13.14 21.60 -39.67
CA THR A 482 -14.49 22.19 -39.77
C THR A 482 -15.10 22.55 -38.40
N GLY A 483 -14.50 22.13 -37.30
CA GLY A 483 -15.04 22.26 -35.94
C GLY A 483 -16.22 21.32 -35.64
N ARG A 484 -16.64 20.47 -36.58
CA ARG A 484 -17.85 19.64 -36.49
C ARG A 484 -17.55 18.24 -35.98
N VAL A 485 -18.44 17.71 -35.14
CA VAL A 485 -18.46 16.32 -34.71
C VAL A 485 -19.37 15.50 -35.62
N GLN A 486 -18.79 14.55 -36.35
CA GLN A 486 -19.54 13.46 -36.96
C GLN A 486 -19.92 12.47 -35.85
N PHE A 487 -21.17 12.53 -35.38
CA PHE A 487 -21.72 11.52 -34.48
C PHE A 487 -21.95 10.20 -35.24
N MET A 488 -21.55 9.08 -34.64
CA MET A 488 -21.51 7.75 -35.27
C MET A 488 -22.47 6.74 -34.65
N GLY A 489 -23.12 7.06 -33.53
CA GLY A 489 -24.05 6.17 -32.83
C GLY A 489 -23.35 5.10 -31.98
N PRO A 490 -24.11 4.11 -31.46
CA PRO A 490 -23.54 2.97 -30.72
C PRO A 490 -22.65 2.08 -31.60
N SER A 491 -21.87 1.19 -30.98
CA SER A 491 -21.01 0.26 -31.73
C SER A 491 -21.82 -0.68 -32.62
N PRO A 492 -21.40 -0.93 -33.88
CA PRO A 492 -21.98 -1.97 -34.74
C PRO A 492 -22.01 -3.37 -34.10
N LYS A 493 -21.09 -3.67 -33.16
CA LYS A 493 -21.06 -4.96 -32.46
C LYS A 493 -21.92 -4.99 -31.20
N GLN A 494 -22.52 -3.88 -30.76
CA GLN A 494 -23.15 -3.77 -29.44
C GLN A 494 -24.10 -4.93 -29.11
N ALA A 495 -24.96 -5.36 -30.04
CA ALA A 495 -25.89 -6.48 -29.81
C ALA A 495 -25.19 -7.83 -29.51
N GLU A 496 -24.05 -8.12 -30.15
CA GLU A 496 -23.21 -9.30 -29.88
C GLU A 496 -22.63 -9.22 -28.46
N LEU A 497 -22.10 -8.05 -28.08
CA LEU A 497 -21.39 -7.84 -26.81
C LEU A 497 -22.31 -7.84 -25.61
N LEU A 498 -23.57 -7.40 -25.78
CA LEU A 498 -24.58 -7.48 -24.73
C LEU A 498 -25.07 -8.92 -24.50
N ALA A 499 -24.84 -9.85 -25.44
CA ALA A 499 -25.32 -11.23 -25.39
C ALA A 499 -24.29 -12.27 -24.90
N SER A 500 -22.99 -11.94 -24.81
CA SER A 500 -21.93 -12.89 -24.44
C SER A 500 -21.62 -12.93 -22.93
N ASP A 501 -21.36 -14.11 -22.37
CA ASP A 501 -20.89 -14.26 -20.98
C ASP A 501 -19.52 -13.61 -20.76
N VAL A 502 -19.28 -13.14 -19.52
CA VAL A 502 -18.09 -12.34 -19.17
C VAL A 502 -17.00 -13.22 -18.55
N THR A 503 -15.89 -13.39 -19.27
CA THR A 503 -14.60 -13.79 -18.69
C THR A 503 -13.74 -12.54 -18.47
N LEU A 504 -13.30 -12.31 -17.22
CA LEU A 504 -12.48 -11.16 -16.86
C LEU A 504 -11.00 -11.42 -17.27
N PRO A 505 -10.28 -10.45 -17.85
CA PRO A 505 -8.84 -10.53 -18.00
C PRO A 505 -8.13 -10.52 -16.62
N PRO A 506 -6.91 -11.07 -16.49
CA PRO A 506 -6.14 -11.02 -15.24
C PRO A 506 -5.87 -9.60 -14.72
N SER A 507 -5.91 -8.58 -15.59
CA SER A 507 -5.80 -7.15 -15.26
C SER A 507 -7.10 -6.48 -14.80
N MET A 508 -8.15 -7.26 -14.49
CA MET A 508 -9.36 -6.84 -13.78
C MET A 508 -9.51 -7.50 -12.40
N LEU A 509 -8.40 -8.01 -11.85
CA LEU A 509 -8.37 -8.68 -10.55
C LEU A 509 -7.65 -7.83 -9.49
N SER A 510 -7.89 -6.51 -9.46
CA SER A 510 -7.59 -5.73 -8.25
C SER A 510 -8.27 -6.38 -7.05
N LEU A 511 -7.45 -6.92 -6.16
CA LEU A 511 -7.93 -7.71 -5.03
C LEU A 511 -8.91 -6.88 -4.20
N PRO A 512 -10.09 -7.44 -3.85
CA PRO A 512 -10.99 -6.79 -2.92
C PRO A 512 -10.31 -6.76 -1.54
N ILE A 513 -10.29 -5.58 -0.92
CA ILE A 513 -9.84 -5.40 0.46
C ILE A 513 -10.68 -6.25 1.41
N ARG A 514 -10.05 -7.09 2.24
CA ARG A 514 -10.78 -7.90 3.21
C ARG A 514 -11.11 -7.13 4.50
N THR A 515 -12.37 -7.22 4.91
CA THR A 515 -12.98 -6.56 6.07
C THR A 515 -13.47 -7.59 7.08
N ALA A 516 -13.95 -7.18 8.27
CA ALA A 516 -14.50 -8.14 9.23
C ALA A 516 -15.85 -8.75 8.79
N LEU A 517 -16.48 -8.25 7.71
CA LEU A 517 -17.64 -8.89 7.08
C LEU A 517 -17.25 -10.16 6.30
N ASP A 518 -15.98 -10.29 5.88
CA ASP A 518 -15.46 -11.41 5.10
C ASP A 518 -15.04 -12.62 5.96
N GLY A 519 -15.14 -12.50 7.29
CA GLY A 519 -14.84 -13.56 8.26
C GLY A 519 -13.38 -14.03 8.32
N PRO A 520 -13.09 -15.04 9.16
CA PRO A 520 -11.78 -15.65 9.26
C PRO A 520 -11.50 -16.57 8.05
N THR A 521 -10.31 -16.50 7.49
CA THR A 521 -9.86 -17.39 6.40
C THR A 521 -9.21 -18.65 6.97
N LYS A 522 -9.50 -19.83 6.41
CA LYS A 522 -8.85 -21.09 6.80
C LYS A 522 -7.38 -21.13 6.40
N ALA A 523 -6.55 -21.81 7.19
CA ALA A 523 -5.09 -21.80 7.05
C ALA A 523 -4.60 -22.23 5.65
N ASP A 524 -5.22 -23.26 5.06
CA ASP A 524 -4.89 -23.76 3.73
C ASP A 524 -5.22 -22.72 2.63
N GLN A 525 -6.32 -21.99 2.78
CA GLN A 525 -6.73 -20.92 1.88
C GLN A 525 -5.83 -19.69 2.03
N ALA A 526 -5.49 -19.30 3.26
CA ALA A 526 -4.54 -18.22 3.52
C ALA A 526 -3.15 -18.54 2.94
N LEU A 527 -2.69 -19.79 3.06
CA LEU A 527 -1.43 -20.25 2.48
C LEU A 527 -1.46 -20.29 0.95
N ARG A 528 -2.61 -20.61 0.32
CA ARG A 528 -2.79 -20.45 -1.13
C ARG A 528 -2.69 -18.99 -1.57
N LEU A 529 -3.42 -18.08 -0.92
CA LEU A 529 -3.40 -16.65 -1.23
C LEU A 529 -1.98 -16.07 -1.17
N LEU A 530 -1.20 -16.41 -0.14
CA LEU A 530 0.20 -16.00 0.00
C LEU A 530 1.09 -16.57 -1.12
N ARG A 531 0.93 -17.84 -1.50
CA ARG A 531 1.69 -18.48 -2.59
C ARG A 531 1.38 -17.84 -3.95
N GLU A 532 0.11 -17.66 -4.26
CA GLU A 532 -0.36 -17.03 -5.50
C GLU A 532 0.09 -15.56 -5.59
N GLY A 533 -0.02 -14.82 -4.47
CA GLY A 533 0.42 -13.44 -4.37
C GLY A 533 1.92 -13.27 -4.55
N ASN A 534 2.73 -14.11 -3.91
CA ASN A 534 4.17 -14.09 -4.16
C ASN A 534 4.52 -14.51 -5.59
N GLN A 535 3.82 -15.48 -6.18
CA GLN A 535 4.04 -15.85 -7.58
C GLN A 535 3.82 -14.64 -8.52
N ARG A 536 2.74 -13.86 -8.31
CA ARG A 536 2.45 -12.62 -9.05
C ARG A 536 3.53 -11.56 -8.86
N PHE A 537 3.96 -11.32 -7.63
CA PHE A 537 5.08 -10.40 -7.33
C PHE A 537 6.39 -10.84 -8.01
N ALA A 538 6.78 -12.10 -7.89
CA ALA A 538 8.04 -12.63 -8.39
C ALA A 538 8.16 -12.54 -9.92
N VAL A 539 7.07 -12.77 -10.66
CA VAL A 539 7.04 -12.63 -12.13
C VAL A 539 6.82 -11.19 -12.61
N GLY A 540 6.69 -10.22 -11.70
CA GLY A 540 6.45 -8.81 -12.04
C GLY A 540 5.04 -8.50 -12.55
N ALA A 541 4.05 -9.33 -12.22
CA ALA A 541 2.63 -9.14 -12.55
C ALA A 541 1.75 -9.01 -11.28
N PRO A 542 2.05 -8.09 -10.35
CA PRO A 542 1.20 -7.83 -9.18
C PRO A 542 -0.17 -7.28 -9.61
N ILE A 543 -1.23 -7.69 -8.90
CA ILE A 543 -2.60 -7.21 -9.08
C ILE A 543 -3.10 -6.40 -7.87
N SER A 544 -2.27 -6.18 -6.85
CA SER A 544 -2.59 -5.28 -5.73
C SER A 544 -2.76 -3.82 -6.20
N GLY A 545 -4.01 -3.33 -6.14
CA GLY A 545 -4.40 -1.99 -6.61
C GLY A 545 -4.02 -0.86 -5.66
N LYS A 546 -4.03 0.38 -6.15
CA LYS A 546 -3.76 1.58 -5.32
C LYS A 546 -4.91 1.83 -4.32
N LEU A 547 -4.59 1.76 -3.03
CA LEU A 547 -5.54 1.96 -1.92
C LEU A 547 -6.35 3.27 -2.03
N SER A 548 -7.63 3.15 -2.39
CA SER A 548 -8.53 4.28 -2.54
C SER A 548 -9.08 4.80 -1.20
N SER A 549 -9.58 6.04 -1.17
CA SER A 549 -10.27 6.57 0.03
C SER A 549 -11.60 5.84 0.31
N GLN A 550 -12.26 5.25 -0.70
CA GLN A 550 -13.44 4.42 -0.47
C GLN A 550 -13.08 3.12 0.24
N MET A 551 -12.00 2.47 -0.18
CA MET A 551 -11.45 1.27 0.46
C MET A 551 -11.04 1.56 1.91
N ARG A 552 -10.33 2.66 2.16
CA ARG A 552 -10.02 3.09 3.54
C ARG A 552 -11.27 3.33 4.39
N LYS A 553 -12.32 3.95 3.83
CA LYS A 553 -13.59 4.18 4.55
C LYS A 553 -14.36 2.88 4.83
N ALA A 554 -14.27 1.87 3.96
CA ALA A 554 -14.80 0.54 4.22
C ALA A 554 -14.06 -0.10 5.41
N LEU A 555 -12.73 -0.20 5.36
CA LEU A 555 -11.88 -0.75 6.43
C LEU A 555 -11.98 0.02 7.78
N VAL A 556 -12.46 1.26 7.76
CA VAL A 556 -12.75 2.09 8.96
C VAL A 556 -14.15 1.82 9.53
N ARG A 557 -15.11 1.39 8.70
CA ARG A 557 -16.50 1.08 9.07
C ARG A 557 -16.70 -0.39 9.42
N GLU A 558 -16.05 -1.28 8.67
CA GLU A 558 -16.27 -2.73 8.64
C GLU A 558 -15.11 -3.52 9.28
N GLY A 559 -14.12 -2.83 9.84
CA GLY A 559 -12.96 -3.44 10.49
C GLY A 559 -11.98 -4.12 9.52
N GLN A 560 -11.11 -4.95 10.07
CA GLN A 560 -10.13 -5.77 9.35
C GLN A 560 -10.35 -7.24 9.71
N ALA A 561 -10.16 -8.15 8.76
CA ALA A 561 -10.01 -9.58 9.06
C ALA A 561 -8.91 -10.17 8.16
N PRO A 562 -7.62 -9.90 8.42
CA PRO A 562 -6.51 -10.49 7.68
C PRO A 562 -6.59 -12.03 7.64
N HIS A 563 -6.18 -12.62 6.53
CA HIS A 563 -6.16 -14.08 6.36
C HIS A 563 -4.98 -14.75 7.07
N SER A 564 -3.90 -14.00 7.32
CA SER A 564 -2.70 -14.49 8.00
C SER A 564 -1.98 -13.40 8.77
N ALA A 565 -1.38 -13.79 9.90
CA ALA A 565 -0.41 -12.99 10.62
C ALA A 565 0.99 -13.37 10.14
N ILE A 566 1.83 -12.38 9.81
CA ILE A 566 3.18 -12.61 9.30
C ILE A 566 4.17 -11.96 10.26
N LEU A 567 5.02 -12.77 10.89
CA LEU A 567 6.20 -12.31 11.61
C LEU A 567 7.38 -12.32 10.64
N GLY A 568 7.79 -11.13 10.18
CA GLY A 568 8.84 -10.96 9.20
C GLY A 568 9.94 -9.99 9.62
N PRO A 569 10.92 -9.74 8.73
CA PRO A 569 12.10 -8.93 9.02
C PRO A 569 11.77 -7.44 8.90
N ALA A 570 12.36 -6.61 9.77
CA ALA A 570 12.24 -5.14 9.71
C ALA A 570 13.00 -4.49 8.54
N ASP A 571 13.94 -5.24 7.93
CA ASP A 571 14.77 -4.82 6.81
C ASP A 571 13.95 -4.20 5.67
N SER A 572 14.35 -3.00 5.21
CA SER A 572 13.60 -2.15 4.27
C SER A 572 13.55 -2.69 2.83
N LEU A 573 13.98 -3.92 2.61
CA LEU A 573 14.33 -4.50 1.31
C LEU A 573 13.09 -4.83 0.46
N ALA A 574 11.99 -5.23 1.10
CA ALA A 574 10.66 -5.29 0.48
C ALA A 574 9.54 -5.27 1.56
N PRO A 575 8.48 -4.45 1.40
CA PRO A 575 7.32 -4.49 2.30
C PRO A 575 6.56 -5.81 2.16
N LEU A 576 6.05 -6.38 3.26
CA LEU A 576 5.42 -7.70 3.23
C LEU A 576 4.13 -7.73 2.39
N GLU A 577 3.35 -6.65 2.42
CA GLU A 577 2.18 -6.44 1.56
C GLU A 577 2.56 -6.45 0.07
N THR A 578 3.81 -6.07 -0.27
CA THR A 578 4.29 -6.05 -1.65
C THR A 578 4.82 -7.42 -2.10
N ILE A 579 5.56 -8.16 -1.25
CA ILE A 579 6.09 -9.48 -1.65
C ILE A 579 5.02 -10.57 -1.77
N PHE A 580 3.88 -10.39 -1.09
CA PHE A 580 2.70 -11.25 -1.17
C PHE A 580 1.58 -10.64 -2.02
N ASP A 581 1.81 -9.52 -2.70
CA ASP A 581 0.84 -8.86 -3.58
C ASP A 581 -0.55 -8.73 -2.93
N ALA A 582 -0.57 -8.28 -1.67
CA ALA A 582 -1.71 -8.31 -0.77
C ALA A 582 -2.23 -6.90 -0.48
N MET A 583 -3.55 -6.76 -0.30
CA MET A 583 -4.18 -5.46 -0.09
C MET A 583 -4.18 -5.04 1.39
N PRO A 584 -4.26 -3.74 1.68
CA PRO A 584 -4.46 -3.25 3.04
C PRO A 584 -5.78 -3.78 3.60
N GLY A 585 -5.72 -4.60 4.64
CA GLY A 585 -6.81 -5.47 5.07
C GLY A 585 -6.34 -6.92 5.24
N ASP A 586 -5.57 -7.44 4.27
CA ASP A 586 -5.42 -8.87 4.02
C ASP A 586 -4.40 -9.60 4.91
N ILE A 587 -3.33 -8.92 5.34
CA ILE A 587 -2.29 -9.51 6.20
C ILE A 587 -2.00 -8.66 7.44
N PHE A 588 -1.93 -9.30 8.60
CA PHE A 588 -1.51 -8.67 9.86
C PHE A 588 0.02 -8.76 9.95
N VAL A 589 0.72 -7.63 10.07
CA VAL A 589 2.17 -7.58 9.82
C VAL A 589 2.93 -7.21 11.08
N LEU A 590 3.69 -8.17 11.60
CA LEU A 590 4.65 -7.98 12.68
C LEU A 590 6.05 -7.93 12.11
N ARG A 591 6.86 -6.94 12.50
CA ARG A 591 8.22 -6.77 11.98
C ARG A 591 9.20 -6.34 13.05
N ASN A 592 10.33 -7.03 13.12
CA ASN A 592 11.49 -6.72 13.94
C ASN A 592 12.79 -7.22 13.29
N ALA A 593 13.94 -6.83 13.83
CA ALA A 593 15.24 -7.30 13.38
C ALA A 593 15.33 -8.83 13.53
N GLY A 594 15.67 -9.51 12.42
CA GLY A 594 15.81 -10.96 12.38
C GLY A 594 14.52 -11.75 12.62
N ASN A 595 13.32 -11.17 12.42
CA ASN A 595 12.02 -11.87 12.53
C ASN A 595 11.84 -12.68 13.85
N THR A 596 12.40 -12.19 14.94
CA THR A 596 12.64 -12.93 16.20
C THR A 596 11.44 -12.95 17.14
N CYS A 597 11.28 -14.05 17.89
CA CYS A 597 10.43 -14.10 19.09
C CYS A 597 11.23 -14.70 20.25
N THR A 598 11.69 -13.86 21.19
CA THR A 598 12.64 -14.24 22.26
C THR A 598 12.09 -14.11 23.68
N HIS A 599 10.90 -13.50 23.85
CA HIS A 599 10.28 -13.26 25.15
C HIS A 599 8.80 -13.65 25.10
N ALA A 600 8.34 -14.44 26.07
CA ALA A 600 6.96 -14.89 26.15
C ALA A 600 5.99 -13.71 26.34
N GLU A 601 6.29 -12.81 27.27
CA GLU A 601 5.56 -11.57 27.53
C GLU A 601 5.81 -10.45 26.49
N GLY A 602 6.64 -10.73 25.46
CA GLY A 602 7.07 -9.73 24.49
C GLY A 602 5.93 -9.19 23.62
N SER A 603 5.95 -7.90 23.29
CA SER A 603 4.89 -7.27 22.48
C SER A 603 4.63 -7.94 21.12
N VAL A 604 5.60 -8.67 20.57
CA VAL A 604 5.43 -9.52 19.37
C VAL A 604 4.56 -10.75 19.66
N MET A 605 4.75 -11.44 20.78
CA MET A 605 3.88 -12.57 21.19
C MET A 605 2.46 -12.06 21.45
N ALA A 606 2.33 -11.00 22.25
CA ALA A 606 1.05 -10.35 22.54
C ALA A 606 0.30 -9.90 21.27
N SER A 607 1.04 -9.50 20.24
CA SER A 607 0.47 -9.13 18.93
C SER A 607 0.02 -10.32 18.09
N LEU A 608 0.70 -11.47 18.18
CA LEU A 608 0.23 -12.72 17.58
C LEU A 608 -1.01 -13.22 18.32
N GLU A 609 -1.01 -13.19 19.66
CA GLU A 609 -2.17 -13.53 20.48
C GLU A 609 -3.36 -12.60 20.19
N PHE A 610 -3.15 -11.30 19.95
CA PHE A 610 -4.18 -10.39 19.45
C PHE A 610 -4.71 -10.81 18.07
N ALA A 611 -3.82 -11.14 17.13
CA ALA A 611 -4.20 -11.56 15.78
C ALA A 611 -5.03 -12.87 15.79
N ILE A 612 -4.67 -13.82 16.65
CA ILE A 612 -5.34 -15.12 16.78
C ILE A 612 -6.64 -14.97 17.58
N GLY A 613 -6.60 -14.35 18.75
CA GLY A 613 -7.72 -14.29 19.70
C GLY A 613 -8.76 -13.22 19.36
N ALA A 614 -8.33 -11.98 19.11
CA ALA A 614 -9.24 -10.86 18.85
C ALA A 614 -9.62 -10.70 17.37
N ILE A 615 -8.72 -11.07 16.44
CA ILE A 615 -8.94 -10.96 14.98
C ILE A 615 -9.30 -12.33 14.35
N SER A 616 -9.21 -13.45 15.08
CA SER A 616 -9.55 -14.81 14.60
C SER A 616 -8.69 -15.30 13.41
N THR A 617 -7.43 -14.88 13.34
CA THR A 617 -6.49 -15.25 12.27
C THR A 617 -5.99 -16.69 12.43
N GLN A 618 -6.14 -17.53 11.39
CA GLN A 618 -5.91 -18.99 11.48
C GLN A 618 -4.57 -19.45 10.89
N LEU A 619 -3.74 -18.54 10.36
CA LEU A 619 -2.39 -18.84 9.86
C LEU A 619 -1.37 -17.84 10.42
N ILE A 620 -0.31 -18.35 11.04
CA ILE A 620 0.95 -17.61 11.23
C ILE A 620 1.95 -18.03 10.16
N LEU A 621 2.56 -17.06 9.48
CA LEU A 621 3.76 -17.27 8.69
C LEU A 621 4.96 -16.63 9.42
N VAL A 622 5.98 -17.42 9.74
CA VAL A 622 7.28 -16.91 10.16
C VAL A 622 8.18 -16.84 8.93
N LEU A 623 8.61 -15.63 8.58
CA LEU A 623 9.31 -15.34 7.33
C LEU A 623 10.72 -14.80 7.59
N GLY A 624 11.73 -15.62 7.24
CA GLY A 624 13.12 -15.17 7.08
C GLY A 624 13.39 -14.67 5.67
N HIS A 625 14.61 -14.23 5.38
CA HIS A 625 15.02 -13.85 4.02
C HIS A 625 16.53 -14.03 3.77
N THR A 626 16.92 -14.19 2.51
CA THR A 626 18.34 -14.17 2.11
C THR A 626 18.98 -12.82 2.48
N SER A 627 20.26 -12.84 2.83
CA SER A 627 21.06 -11.66 3.26
C SER A 627 20.41 -10.83 4.38
N CYS A 628 19.95 -11.49 5.46
CA CYS A 628 19.32 -10.82 6.61
C CYS A 628 20.33 -9.99 7.43
N SER A 629 20.15 -8.66 7.42
CA SER A 629 21.12 -7.71 8.02
C SER A 629 21.37 -7.97 9.51
N ALA A 630 20.33 -8.36 10.24
CA ALA A 630 20.41 -8.69 11.66
C ALA A 630 21.20 -9.99 11.92
N ILE A 631 20.99 -11.01 11.09
CA ILE A 631 21.64 -12.33 11.24
C ILE A 631 23.09 -12.27 10.78
N SER A 632 23.40 -11.59 9.66
CA SER A 632 24.78 -11.32 9.26
C SER A 632 25.52 -10.46 10.30
N GLY A 633 24.87 -9.42 10.83
CA GLY A 633 25.42 -8.60 11.91
C GLY A 633 25.73 -9.39 13.18
N ALA A 634 24.81 -10.26 13.61
CA ALA A 634 25.01 -11.15 14.75
C ALA A 634 26.09 -12.22 14.49
N THR A 635 26.15 -12.76 13.27
CA THR A 635 27.16 -13.78 12.87
C THR A 635 28.56 -13.19 12.95
N LYS A 636 28.74 -11.97 12.44
CA LYS A 636 29.98 -11.21 12.55
C LYS A 636 30.42 -10.97 13.99
N VAL A 637 29.51 -10.56 14.87
CA VAL A 637 29.79 -10.36 16.30
C VAL A 637 30.16 -11.69 16.99
N PHE A 638 29.45 -12.78 16.66
CA PHE A 638 29.73 -14.12 17.18
C PHE A 638 31.12 -14.63 16.76
N LEU A 639 31.49 -14.49 15.48
CA LEU A 639 32.79 -14.93 14.96
C LEU A 639 33.97 -14.05 15.42
N GLN A 640 33.75 -12.76 15.66
CA GLN A 640 34.78 -11.86 16.21
C GLN A 640 34.97 -12.01 17.72
N SER A 641 33.99 -12.58 18.43
CA SER A 641 34.08 -12.82 19.86
C SER A 641 35.08 -13.93 20.16
N SER A 642 36.17 -13.62 20.87
CA SER A 642 37.29 -14.56 21.14
C SER A 642 36.94 -15.74 22.07
N CYS A 643 35.66 -15.91 22.40
CA CYS A 643 35.07 -17.12 22.97
C CYS A 643 33.74 -17.36 22.25
N ARG A 644 33.49 -18.59 21.78
CA ARG A 644 32.20 -19.04 21.22
C ARG A 644 31.16 -19.27 22.34
N SER A 645 30.94 -18.25 23.18
CA SER A 645 30.10 -18.29 24.37
C SER A 645 29.59 -16.89 24.69
N ALA A 646 28.36 -16.79 25.22
CA ALA A 646 27.53 -15.57 25.23
C ALA A 646 28.24 -14.29 25.72
N VAL A 647 27.96 -13.19 25.03
CA VAL A 647 28.68 -11.91 25.20
C VAL A 647 28.15 -11.17 26.44
N LYS A 648 28.67 -11.53 27.62
CA LYS A 648 28.30 -10.90 28.90
C LYS A 648 28.91 -9.50 29.08
N THR A 649 28.44 -8.55 28.28
CA THR A 649 28.59 -7.11 28.52
C THR A 649 27.91 -6.70 29.84
N LYS A 650 28.54 -5.81 30.61
CA LYS A 650 28.04 -5.35 31.93
C LYS A 650 26.89 -4.33 31.85
N VAL A 651 26.20 -4.23 30.73
CA VAL A 651 25.09 -3.29 30.51
C VAL A 651 23.97 -4.03 29.79
N ASN A 652 22.85 -4.30 30.47
CA ASN A 652 21.67 -4.87 29.83
C ASN A 652 21.15 -3.90 28.77
N LYS A 653 21.32 -4.25 27.49
CA LYS A 653 20.77 -3.53 26.33
C LYS A 653 19.82 -4.45 25.58
N ALA A 654 18.87 -3.85 24.88
CA ALA A 654 17.94 -4.60 24.04
C ALA A 654 18.66 -5.18 22.80
N LEU A 655 19.65 -4.45 22.26
CA LEU A 655 20.53 -4.95 21.19
C LEU A 655 21.32 -6.19 21.63
N ASP A 656 22.01 -6.13 22.78
CA ASP A 656 22.84 -7.24 23.26
C ASP A 656 21.98 -8.51 23.46
N LYS A 657 20.74 -8.39 23.97
CA LYS A 657 19.78 -9.51 24.09
C LYS A 657 19.24 -10.03 22.75
N LEU A 658 19.04 -9.16 21.76
CA LEU A 658 18.69 -9.56 20.39
C LEU A 658 19.82 -10.38 19.75
N LEU A 659 21.07 -9.95 19.93
CA LEU A 659 22.26 -10.64 19.42
C LEU A 659 22.50 -11.98 20.14
N ASP A 660 22.35 -12.03 21.47
CA ASP A 660 22.40 -13.28 22.24
C ASP A 660 21.33 -14.28 21.77
N GLY A 661 20.09 -13.83 21.51
CA GLY A 661 19.02 -14.68 20.96
C GLY A 661 19.36 -15.28 19.60
N LEU A 662 19.93 -14.48 18.70
CA LEU A 662 20.41 -14.95 17.40
C LEU A 662 21.66 -15.85 17.52
N SER A 663 22.50 -15.67 18.54
CA SER A 663 23.72 -16.47 18.73
C SER A 663 23.47 -17.97 18.86
N VAL A 664 22.30 -18.36 19.39
CA VAL A 664 21.89 -19.77 19.55
C VAL A 664 21.78 -20.47 18.19
N VAL A 665 21.12 -19.84 17.22
CA VAL A 665 20.93 -20.40 15.88
C VAL A 665 22.16 -20.25 14.99
N ILE A 666 23.00 -19.24 15.26
CA ILE A 666 24.30 -19.04 14.59
C ILE A 666 25.33 -20.09 15.04
N SER A 667 25.41 -20.41 16.34
CA SER A 667 26.27 -21.50 16.84
C SER A 667 25.85 -22.83 16.22
N LYS A 668 24.54 -23.13 16.23
CA LYS A 668 23.97 -24.31 15.57
C LYS A 668 24.26 -24.36 14.08
N ALA A 669 24.27 -23.22 13.37
CA ALA A 669 24.66 -23.16 11.96
C ALA A 669 26.14 -23.50 11.76
N ALA A 670 27.03 -22.88 12.53
CA ALA A 670 28.47 -23.13 12.46
C ALA A 670 28.85 -24.57 12.86
N GLU A 671 28.14 -25.16 13.83
CA GLU A 671 28.29 -26.56 14.23
C GLU A 671 27.85 -27.54 13.14
N GLN A 672 26.79 -27.21 12.38
CA GLN A 672 26.27 -28.07 11.30
C GLN A 672 27.07 -27.97 10.00
N LEU A 673 27.65 -26.79 9.69
CA LEU A 673 28.45 -26.59 8.49
C LEU A 673 29.94 -26.95 8.68
N GLY A 674 30.44 -26.92 9.91
CA GLY A 674 31.82 -27.29 10.24
C GLY A 674 32.80 -26.11 10.22
N PRO A 675 34.11 -26.38 10.45
CA PRO A 675 35.11 -25.34 10.73
C PRO A 675 35.54 -24.54 9.50
N ASP A 676 35.32 -25.06 8.29
CA ASP A 676 35.74 -24.44 7.02
C ASP A 676 34.67 -23.52 6.40
N ALA A 677 33.50 -23.39 7.04
CA ALA A 677 32.39 -22.56 6.58
C ALA A 677 32.67 -21.05 6.75
N THR A 678 32.23 -20.24 5.79
CA THR A 678 32.43 -18.77 5.81
C THR A 678 31.41 -18.04 6.70
N GLU A 679 31.66 -16.75 6.99
CA GLU A 679 30.70 -15.85 7.64
C GLU A 679 29.36 -15.80 6.88
N GLU A 680 29.40 -15.94 5.54
CA GLU A 680 28.23 -15.92 4.67
C GLU A 680 27.46 -17.24 4.69
N ASP A 681 28.14 -18.39 4.62
CA ASP A 681 27.51 -19.72 4.73
C ASP A 681 26.76 -19.87 6.07
N ILE A 682 27.44 -19.48 7.16
CA ILE A 682 26.90 -19.54 8.52
C ILE A 682 25.70 -18.60 8.66
N ALA A 683 25.78 -17.36 8.17
CA ALA A 683 24.67 -16.42 8.24
C ALA A 683 23.46 -16.87 7.40
N SER A 684 23.70 -17.44 6.22
CA SER A 684 22.67 -17.95 5.31
C SER A 684 21.91 -19.12 5.94
N HIS A 685 22.62 -20.13 6.44
CA HIS A 685 22.01 -21.29 7.11
C HIS A 685 21.33 -20.92 8.43
N ALA A 686 21.88 -19.94 9.17
CA ALA A 686 21.26 -19.41 10.38
C ALA A 686 19.90 -18.75 10.11
N VAL A 687 19.61 -18.23 8.91
CA VAL A 687 18.26 -17.72 8.56
C VAL A 687 17.21 -18.83 8.65
N GLN A 688 17.49 -19.99 8.05
CA GLN A 688 16.53 -21.12 8.05
C GLN A 688 16.35 -21.70 9.46
N LEU A 689 17.43 -21.83 10.22
CA LEU A 689 17.38 -22.26 11.62
C LEU A 689 16.62 -21.26 12.51
N ASN A 690 16.76 -19.95 12.27
CA ASN A 690 16.05 -18.89 12.99
C ASN A 690 14.52 -18.93 12.77
N VAL A 691 14.07 -19.18 11.54
CA VAL A 691 12.63 -19.37 11.24
C VAL A 691 12.06 -20.52 12.05
N PHE A 692 12.71 -21.68 12.04
CA PHE A 692 12.24 -22.85 12.79
C PHE A 692 12.35 -22.67 14.31
N HIS A 693 13.43 -22.06 14.81
CA HIS A 693 13.57 -21.76 16.23
C HIS A 693 12.50 -20.78 16.74
N THR A 694 12.12 -19.79 15.92
CA THR A 694 11.02 -18.88 16.23
C THR A 694 9.68 -19.63 16.28
N ILE A 695 9.42 -20.57 15.37
CA ILE A 695 8.21 -21.43 15.41
C ILE A 695 8.19 -22.31 16.67
N GLU A 696 9.33 -22.92 17.04
CA GLU A 696 9.46 -23.68 18.29
C GLU A 696 9.18 -22.79 19.52
N PHE A 697 9.67 -21.55 19.53
CA PHE A 697 9.39 -20.61 20.62
C PHE A 697 7.89 -20.32 20.76
N LEU A 698 7.17 -20.10 19.65
CA LEU A 698 5.72 -19.90 19.66
C LEU A 698 4.98 -21.12 20.27
N HIS A 699 5.30 -22.33 19.81
CA HIS A 699 4.79 -23.59 20.40
C HIS A 699 5.07 -23.67 21.91
N ARG A 700 6.32 -23.42 22.33
CA ARG A 700 6.74 -23.59 23.73
C ARG A 700 6.27 -22.48 24.66
N LYS A 701 5.91 -21.27 24.17
CA LYS A 701 5.72 -20.09 25.04
C LYS A 701 4.36 -19.39 25.02
N SER A 702 3.46 -19.64 24.08
CA SER A 702 2.07 -19.13 24.16
C SER A 702 1.06 -20.26 24.36
N GLU A 703 0.23 -20.14 25.40
CA GLU A 703 -0.85 -21.09 25.70
C GLU A 703 -1.99 -20.99 24.69
N LEU A 704 -2.34 -19.76 24.29
CA LEU A 704 -3.34 -19.53 23.25
C LEU A 704 -2.92 -20.16 21.91
N VAL A 705 -1.64 -20.03 21.53
CA VAL A 705 -1.09 -20.69 20.34
C VAL A 705 -1.17 -22.21 20.46
N ARG A 706 -0.76 -22.79 21.59
CA ARG A 706 -0.85 -24.25 21.83
C ARG A 706 -2.28 -24.76 21.71
N GLN A 707 -3.22 -24.10 22.38
CA GLN A 707 -4.62 -24.54 22.41
C GLN A 707 -5.26 -24.43 21.02
N LYS A 708 -5.04 -23.32 20.28
CA LYS A 708 -5.57 -23.18 18.92
C LYS A 708 -4.94 -24.13 17.89
N LEU A 709 -3.67 -24.52 18.07
CA LEU A 709 -3.02 -25.60 17.29
C LEU A 709 -3.67 -26.96 17.57
N LYS A 710 -3.91 -27.27 18.85
CA LYS A 710 -4.52 -28.52 19.34
C LYS A 710 -5.97 -28.67 18.89
N ASP A 711 -6.73 -27.56 18.84
CA ASP A 711 -8.11 -27.52 18.34
C ASP A 711 -8.21 -27.52 16.80
N GLY A 712 -7.09 -27.42 16.08
CA GLY A 712 -7.08 -27.33 14.61
C GLY A 712 -7.60 -26.00 14.06
N GLU A 713 -7.65 -24.96 14.89
CA GLU A 713 -8.09 -23.61 14.51
C GLU A 713 -6.93 -22.71 14.02
N LEU A 714 -5.69 -23.13 14.24
CA LEU A 714 -4.48 -22.39 13.89
C LEU A 714 -3.45 -23.31 13.20
N GLU A 715 -2.70 -22.75 12.27
CA GLU A 715 -1.49 -23.36 11.71
C GLU A 715 -0.32 -22.38 11.74
N ILE A 716 0.90 -22.91 11.92
CA ILE A 716 2.15 -22.14 11.81
C ILE A 716 3.01 -22.72 10.69
N GLN A 717 3.45 -21.85 9.79
CA GLN A 717 4.26 -22.16 8.62
C GLN A 717 5.56 -21.35 8.64
N GLY A 718 6.68 -21.96 8.24
CA GLY A 718 7.96 -21.30 8.02
C GLY A 718 8.18 -21.01 6.54
N ALA A 719 8.84 -19.89 6.24
CA ALA A 719 9.23 -19.53 4.88
C ALA A 719 10.51 -18.67 4.82
N ILE A 720 11.14 -18.65 3.65
CA ILE A 720 12.29 -17.80 3.31
C ILE A 720 11.94 -16.98 2.07
N TYR A 721 12.03 -15.66 2.17
CA TYR A 721 11.97 -14.76 1.02
C TYR A 721 13.36 -14.62 0.40
N ASP A 722 13.52 -15.02 -0.85
CA ASP A 722 14.73 -14.74 -1.61
C ASP A 722 14.66 -13.36 -2.27
N LEU A 723 15.64 -12.50 -1.97
CA LEU A 723 15.78 -11.16 -2.50
C LEU A 723 16.00 -11.12 -4.03
N GLU A 724 16.86 -11.99 -4.56
CA GLU A 724 17.26 -11.97 -5.97
C GLU A 724 16.05 -12.30 -6.87
N SER A 725 15.54 -13.52 -6.76
CA SER A 725 14.40 -14.00 -7.54
C SER A 725 13.09 -13.31 -7.14
N GLY A 726 12.97 -12.80 -5.91
CA GLY A 726 11.74 -12.28 -5.32
C GLY A 726 10.73 -13.36 -4.93
N ARG A 727 11.14 -14.63 -4.88
CA ARG A 727 10.28 -15.77 -4.54
C ARG A 727 10.29 -16.04 -3.04
N VAL A 728 9.21 -16.62 -2.54
CA VAL A 728 9.12 -17.15 -1.17
C VAL A 728 9.14 -18.67 -1.23
N GLU A 729 10.20 -19.28 -0.68
CA GLU A 729 10.24 -20.71 -0.41
C GLU A 729 9.46 -20.99 0.88
N PHE A 730 8.39 -21.80 0.77
CA PHE A 730 7.58 -22.19 1.92
C PHE A 730 8.10 -23.52 2.47
N LEU A 731 8.81 -23.45 3.59
CA LEU A 731 9.51 -24.58 4.24
C LEU A 731 8.56 -25.63 4.83
N GLY A 732 7.31 -25.25 5.11
CA GLY A 732 6.32 -26.11 5.78
C GLY A 732 6.16 -25.80 7.27
N ARG A 733 5.62 -26.76 8.03
CA ARG A 733 5.59 -26.71 9.50
C ARG A 733 6.99 -26.97 10.07
N HIS A 734 7.17 -26.78 11.38
CA HIS A 734 8.41 -27.18 12.06
C HIS A 734 8.73 -28.68 11.81
N PRO A 735 9.99 -29.11 11.55
CA PRO A 735 10.29 -30.51 11.26
C PRO A 735 9.86 -31.47 12.38
N SER A 736 10.07 -31.07 13.63
CA SER A 736 9.61 -31.79 14.85
C SER A 736 8.21 -31.36 15.31
N HIS A 737 7.32 -30.93 14.41
CA HIS A 737 5.97 -30.48 14.78
C HIS A 737 5.15 -31.59 15.47
N ALA A 738 5.31 -32.85 15.06
CA ALA A 738 4.68 -33.99 15.72
C ALA A 738 5.16 -34.15 17.18
N ASP A 739 6.48 -34.04 17.41
CA ASP A 739 7.08 -34.16 18.73
C ASP A 739 6.67 -33.00 19.64
N LEU A 740 6.68 -31.76 19.12
CA LEU A 740 6.20 -30.57 19.84
C LEU A 740 4.72 -30.70 20.23
N MET A 741 3.86 -31.22 19.36
CA MET A 741 2.44 -31.46 19.71
C MET A 741 2.27 -32.61 20.72
N ALA A 742 3.17 -33.60 20.72
CA ALA A 742 3.18 -34.68 21.72
C ALA A 742 3.68 -34.20 23.10
N GLU A 743 4.72 -33.36 23.16
CA GLU A 743 5.17 -32.68 24.39
C GLU A 743 4.03 -31.85 25.00
N ILE A 744 3.33 -31.05 24.19
CA ILE A 744 2.18 -30.24 24.61
C ILE A 744 1.08 -31.13 25.24
N ALA A 745 0.74 -32.23 24.57
CA ALA A 745 -0.23 -33.22 25.06
C ALA A 745 0.28 -34.07 26.26
N GLY A 746 1.53 -33.86 26.69
CA GLY A 746 2.11 -34.36 27.95
C GLY A 746 2.00 -33.33 29.06
N MET A 747 2.39 -32.07 28.82
CA MET A 747 2.35 -30.97 29.80
C MET A 747 0.96 -30.76 30.40
N ASP A 748 -0.10 -30.86 29.58
CA ASP A 748 -1.50 -30.78 30.02
C ASP A 748 -1.86 -31.83 31.10
N ARG A 749 -1.14 -32.96 31.18
CA ARG A 749 -1.40 -34.05 32.13
C ARG A 749 -0.67 -33.85 33.47
N GLU A 750 0.43 -33.11 33.48
CA GLU A 750 1.16 -32.74 34.69
C GLU A 750 0.57 -31.49 35.36
N LEU A 751 -0.17 -30.66 34.61
CA LEU A 751 -0.94 -29.51 35.11
C LEU A 751 -2.38 -29.87 35.51
N GLY A 752 -2.85 -31.08 35.17
CA GLY A 752 -4.19 -31.59 35.45
C GLY A 752 -4.26 -32.64 36.57
N ALA A 753 -3.23 -32.73 37.41
CA ALA A 753 -3.05 -33.74 38.46
C ALA A 753 -2.60 -33.12 39.80
#